data_AF-A0A2Z3HBK1-F1
#
_entry.id   AF-A0A2Z3HBK1-F1
#
_cell.length_a   1.000
_cell.length_b   1.000
_cell.length_c   1.000
_cell.angle_alpha   90.00
_cell.angle_beta   90.00
_cell.angle_gamma   90.00
#
_symmetry.space_group_name_H-M   'P 1'
#
loop_
_entity.id
_entity.type
_entity.pdbx_description
1 polymer ?
#
loop_
_entity_poly.entity_id
_entity_poly.type
_entity_poly.pdbx_seq_one_letter_code
_entity_poly.pdbx_strand_id
1 'polypeptide(L)'
;MSSPLTIGMATRGEPDHVWFVLSGLAANHPKVEYLVVDNTQERDPRVEAITRAVGGRYLHRPDLTGTSKPRDAVFRFARTPWAMCLDSHVILETGAVQAALDFIARYPDSRDIISGPLVYDDGRGLSTHWRPNPGGGLWGTWDTDNSILLGNTAKEIPMMGLGLWLMRCAAWPGFNPLFSGFGGEEGYIHELVRQRGGKARCLPALRWRHKFRDVSGWHNNPPPPYPLRTEDHVWNLLVGHRELGIDAVPQIREHFGKGLSADTWGRLVERSEAAQPFGGPRPEPKRQRILAVWYSDNTPPPALLQRSALSVAQAQEQTLRHDVTVSACGWAEIPGAPFDRFTTHRGESRRSHATIVAQIRQAVAAAIADGSAFDAVAFCEHDVLYPPGYFDRLGDALAANPNAPVVSHLDYIGLNGTGWQRVRERHEPLHQLCLRWGTFLGNLARAEAEAKSGKPVVLEPDHGADRSAWARLEPADPSGLSGTPSVHVNHTAGRFTAHGDVCYEPRGASLWHPHWGEARHWWPGPMVTVSNVDVTQFKAQKPAGCSACEANAHPTPAAWAEASAAKPSDFHEHVGTLRELAAKCSSAAELSLWMKPADAALVAGLPADGTFVSVCPRPKPQWARLRGWLGARFEGRTADPAAADLPPVDLLFIDTEHTADALMPLLERHRERVGKYIVVHCTETFGESGDRPDAPGVLHALRTFCHRHPGWVVTRRDRNNHGLMVLSRCAEDVKQKPALWRQAMNYTAAMARHVAGGRRTVPLEVLESRQAECALCEERALDACAACGCPLEAKLPLATESCGLVKKGQAPKWGPWPDAPTG
;
A
#
# COMPACT_ATOMS: atom_id res chain seq x y z
N MET A 1 12.71 -30.82 16.85
CA MET A 1 12.86 -30.82 15.38
C MET A 1 12.09 -29.63 14.86
N SER A 2 12.59 -28.90 13.85
CA SER A 2 11.82 -27.85 13.18
C SER A 2 10.55 -28.45 12.56
N SER A 3 9.45 -27.70 12.56
CA SER A 3 8.20 -28.14 11.92
C SER A 3 8.44 -28.44 10.43
N PRO A 4 7.83 -29.49 9.85
CA PRO A 4 7.96 -29.78 8.41
C PRO A 4 7.10 -28.87 7.53
N LEU A 5 6.38 -27.91 8.13
CA LEU A 5 5.36 -27.10 7.47
C LEU A 5 5.67 -25.60 7.56
N THR A 6 5.55 -24.92 6.42
CA THR A 6 5.42 -23.47 6.31
C THR A 6 3.96 -23.14 5.99
N ILE A 7 3.29 -22.36 6.82
CA ILE A 7 2.00 -21.76 6.48
C ILE A 7 2.28 -20.38 5.89
N GLY A 8 1.88 -20.16 4.65
CA GLY A 8 2.03 -18.87 3.99
C GLY A 8 0.74 -18.30 3.44
N MET A 9 0.74 -17.01 3.18
CA MET A 9 -0.38 -16.30 2.56
C MET A 9 0.09 -15.25 1.57
N ALA A 10 -0.72 -15.05 0.53
CA ALA A 10 -0.65 -13.88 -0.33
C ALA A 10 -1.57 -12.79 0.23
N THR A 11 -1.12 -11.55 0.30
CA THR A 11 -1.94 -10.42 0.78
C THR A 11 -1.77 -9.19 -0.11
N ARG A 12 -2.83 -8.39 -0.17
CA ARG A 12 -2.87 -7.13 -0.92
C ARG A 12 -3.71 -6.11 -0.18
N GLY A 13 -3.12 -5.18 0.56
CA GLY A 13 -3.88 -4.11 1.24
C GLY A 13 -4.82 -4.62 2.34
N GLU A 14 -4.48 -5.70 3.05
CA GLU A 14 -5.33 -6.31 4.08
C GLU A 14 -4.63 -6.56 5.43
N PRO A 15 -4.07 -5.52 6.07
CA PRO A 15 -3.33 -5.66 7.33
C PRO A 15 -4.18 -6.25 8.46
N ASP A 16 -5.45 -5.85 8.57
CA ASP A 16 -6.32 -6.33 9.65
C ASP A 16 -6.61 -7.83 9.51
N HIS A 17 -6.89 -8.29 8.29
CA HIS A 17 -7.11 -9.72 8.03
C HIS A 17 -5.83 -10.51 8.31
N VAL A 18 -4.66 -10.05 7.85
CA VAL A 18 -3.37 -10.67 8.18
C VAL A 18 -3.16 -10.76 9.69
N TRP A 19 -3.48 -9.69 10.45
CA TRP A 19 -3.42 -9.70 11.90
C TRP A 19 -4.32 -10.77 12.52
N PHE A 20 -5.57 -10.84 12.08
CA PHE A 20 -6.52 -11.84 12.57
C PHE A 20 -6.04 -13.28 12.29
N VAL A 21 -5.62 -13.58 11.06
CA VAL A 21 -5.18 -14.92 10.67
C VAL A 21 -3.92 -15.33 11.42
N LEU A 22 -2.88 -14.49 11.42
CA LEU A 22 -1.61 -14.82 12.07
C LEU A 22 -1.75 -14.90 13.60
N SER A 23 -2.52 -14.00 14.22
CA SER A 23 -2.78 -14.07 15.66
C SER A 23 -3.58 -15.32 16.02
N GLY A 24 -4.58 -15.68 15.21
CA GLY A 24 -5.37 -16.90 15.37
C GLY A 24 -4.53 -18.17 15.27
N LEU A 25 -3.64 -18.23 14.28
CA LEU A 25 -2.67 -19.32 14.11
C LEU A 25 -1.71 -19.40 15.30
N ALA A 26 -1.08 -18.28 15.68
CA ALA A 26 -0.08 -18.25 16.75
C ALA A 26 -0.67 -18.59 18.12
N ALA A 27 -1.93 -18.21 18.39
CA ALA A 27 -2.58 -18.42 19.68
C ALA A 27 -3.23 -19.81 19.83
N ASN A 28 -3.74 -20.41 18.74
CA ASN A 28 -4.63 -21.57 18.82
C ASN A 28 -4.09 -22.85 18.17
N HIS A 29 -2.94 -22.79 17.50
CA HIS A 29 -2.40 -23.92 16.72
C HIS A 29 -0.94 -24.23 17.07
N PRO A 30 -0.46 -25.45 16.77
CA PRO A 30 0.96 -25.77 16.87
C PRO A 30 1.82 -24.77 16.11
N LYS A 31 2.94 -24.35 16.71
CA LYS A 31 3.86 -23.39 16.09
C LYS A 31 4.55 -24.01 14.87
N VAL A 32 4.43 -23.33 13.75
CA VAL A 32 5.06 -23.69 12.46
C VAL A 32 5.76 -22.45 11.89
N GLU A 33 6.40 -22.57 10.72
CA GLU A 33 6.96 -21.40 10.05
C GLU A 33 5.85 -20.59 9.37
N TYR A 34 5.92 -19.25 9.47
CA TYR A 34 4.98 -18.35 8.80
C TYR A 34 5.66 -17.53 7.70
N LEU A 35 4.94 -17.34 6.59
CA LEU A 35 5.39 -16.53 5.45
C LEU A 35 4.26 -15.64 4.94
N VAL A 36 4.50 -14.33 4.82
CA VAL A 36 3.59 -13.40 4.15
C VAL A 36 4.26 -12.88 2.87
N VAL A 37 3.60 -13.09 1.74
CA VAL A 37 3.95 -12.50 0.44
C VAL A 37 2.98 -11.36 0.18
N ASP A 38 3.45 -10.13 0.36
CA ASP A 38 2.67 -8.91 0.19
C ASP A 38 2.90 -8.34 -1.22
N ASN A 39 1.87 -8.40 -2.06
CA ASN A 39 1.91 -7.85 -3.42
C ASN A 39 1.12 -6.54 -3.55
N THR A 40 0.96 -5.81 -2.45
CA THR A 40 0.48 -4.43 -2.46
C THR A 40 1.50 -3.55 -3.17
N GLN A 41 1.02 -2.59 -3.99
CA GLN A 41 1.89 -1.68 -4.74
C GLN A 41 2.87 -0.94 -3.82
N GLU A 42 2.38 -0.52 -2.67
CA GLU A 42 3.15 0.15 -1.62
C GLU A 42 3.32 -0.80 -0.44
N ARG A 43 4.49 -0.72 0.20
CA ARG A 43 4.83 -1.55 1.35
C ARG A 43 3.99 -1.13 2.55
N ASP A 44 3.18 -2.03 3.10
CA ASP A 44 2.43 -1.75 4.34
C ASP A 44 3.28 -2.14 5.58
N PRO A 45 3.78 -1.17 6.37
CA PRO A 45 4.60 -1.46 7.54
C PRO A 45 3.84 -2.23 8.64
N ARG A 46 2.50 -2.18 8.66
CA ARG A 46 1.70 -2.95 9.61
C ARG A 46 1.77 -4.42 9.28
N VAL A 47 1.61 -4.81 8.02
CA VAL A 47 1.68 -6.22 7.58
C VAL A 47 3.03 -6.81 7.97
N GLU A 48 4.12 -6.07 7.75
CA GLU A 48 5.45 -6.51 8.19
C GLU A 48 5.52 -6.68 9.71
N ALA A 49 5.11 -5.66 10.48
CA ALA A 49 5.19 -5.68 11.93
C ALA A 49 4.38 -6.85 12.52
N ILE A 50 3.16 -7.07 12.03
CA ILE A 50 2.28 -8.19 12.38
C ILE A 50 2.99 -9.52 12.11
N THR A 51 3.55 -9.67 10.89
CA THR A 51 4.24 -10.90 10.48
C THR A 51 5.43 -11.20 11.37
N ARG A 52 6.25 -10.19 11.67
CA ARG A 52 7.42 -10.33 12.55
C ARG A 52 7.04 -10.60 14.00
N ALA A 53 5.92 -10.05 14.48
CA ALA A 53 5.45 -10.25 15.86
C ALA A 53 5.14 -11.72 16.17
N VAL A 54 4.68 -12.49 15.18
CA VAL A 54 4.47 -13.95 15.30
C VAL A 54 5.72 -14.78 14.96
N GLY A 55 6.85 -14.13 14.69
CA GLY A 55 8.11 -14.76 14.26
C GLY A 55 8.11 -15.23 12.81
N GLY A 56 7.22 -14.70 11.97
CA GLY A 56 7.12 -15.02 10.54
C GLY A 56 8.09 -14.21 9.67
N ARG A 57 8.20 -14.62 8.40
CA ARG A 57 8.94 -13.90 7.36
C ARG A 57 7.98 -13.07 6.49
N TYR A 58 8.36 -11.82 6.23
CA TYR A 58 7.60 -10.90 5.38
C TYR A 58 8.40 -10.59 4.12
N LEU A 59 7.77 -10.76 2.95
CA LEU A 59 8.32 -10.45 1.63
C LEU A 59 7.42 -9.43 0.93
N HIS A 60 7.93 -8.23 0.65
CA HIS A 60 7.22 -7.24 -0.19
C HIS A 60 7.57 -7.46 -1.66
N ARG A 61 6.61 -7.95 -2.44
CA ARG A 61 6.76 -8.39 -3.82
C ARG A 61 5.66 -7.79 -4.72
N PRO A 62 5.63 -6.46 -4.90
CA PRO A 62 4.65 -5.80 -5.77
C PRO A 62 4.74 -6.23 -7.24
N ASP A 63 5.88 -6.81 -7.65
CA ASP A 63 6.11 -7.38 -8.98
C ASP A 63 5.32 -8.69 -9.21
N LEU A 64 4.94 -9.39 -8.14
CA LEU A 64 4.12 -10.61 -8.20
C LEU A 64 2.64 -10.23 -8.28
N THR A 65 2.23 -9.68 -9.42
CA THR A 65 0.88 -9.19 -9.66
C THR A 65 -0.15 -10.30 -9.87
N GLY A 66 -1.41 -10.00 -9.56
CA GLY A 66 -2.52 -10.96 -9.61
C GLY A 66 -2.54 -11.90 -8.40
N THR A 67 -3.34 -12.96 -8.48
CA THR A 67 -3.49 -13.93 -7.39
C THR A 67 -2.53 -15.11 -7.46
N SER A 68 -2.28 -15.61 -8.66
CA SER A 68 -1.52 -16.86 -8.87
C SER A 68 -0.03 -16.72 -8.52
N LYS A 69 0.62 -15.62 -8.91
CA LYS A 69 2.05 -15.39 -8.70
C LYS A 69 2.46 -15.31 -7.21
N PRO A 70 1.79 -14.52 -6.34
CA PRO A 70 2.16 -14.48 -4.92
C PRO A 70 1.81 -15.80 -4.21
N ARG A 71 0.78 -16.52 -4.65
CA ARG A 71 0.45 -17.86 -4.14
C ARG A 71 1.48 -18.91 -4.55
N ASP A 72 2.01 -18.87 -5.78
CA ASP A 72 3.15 -19.71 -6.18
C ASP A 72 4.38 -19.43 -5.30
N ALA A 73 4.66 -18.14 -5.06
CA ALA A 73 5.80 -17.71 -4.26
C ALA A 73 5.76 -18.24 -2.81
N VAL A 74 4.58 -18.50 -2.23
CA VAL A 74 4.48 -19.18 -0.93
C VAL A 74 5.18 -20.54 -0.94
N PHE A 75 4.96 -21.34 -1.98
CA PHE A 75 5.59 -22.66 -2.14
C PHE A 75 7.07 -22.54 -2.50
N ARG A 76 7.43 -21.58 -3.36
CA ARG A 76 8.82 -21.38 -3.80
C ARG A 76 9.73 -20.88 -2.68
N PHE A 77 9.21 -20.04 -1.79
CA PHE A 77 9.98 -19.49 -0.68
C PHE A 77 9.81 -20.27 0.62
N ALA A 78 8.97 -21.30 0.69
CA ALA A 78 8.89 -22.15 1.87
C ALA A 78 10.26 -22.75 2.21
N ARG A 79 10.67 -22.67 3.48
CA ARG A 79 11.94 -23.25 3.95
C ARG A 79 11.77 -24.65 4.52
N THR A 80 10.56 -25.20 4.41
CA THR A 80 10.21 -26.54 4.87
C THR A 80 9.73 -27.40 3.69
N PRO A 81 9.74 -28.75 3.83
CA PRO A 81 9.34 -29.64 2.73
C PRO A 81 7.88 -29.50 2.30
N TRP A 82 7.00 -28.96 3.16
CA TRP A 82 5.59 -28.76 2.90
C TRP A 82 5.18 -27.31 3.08
N ALA A 83 4.30 -26.82 2.22
CA ALA A 83 3.70 -25.51 2.37
C ALA A 83 2.18 -25.58 2.32
N MET A 84 1.53 -24.85 3.23
CA MET A 84 0.10 -24.58 3.19
C MET A 84 -0.10 -23.13 2.81
N CYS A 85 -0.81 -22.88 1.72
CA CYS A 85 -1.19 -21.55 1.31
C CYS A 85 -2.62 -21.25 1.79
N LEU A 86 -2.78 -20.05 2.35
CA LEU A 86 -4.03 -19.51 2.85
C LEU A 86 -4.31 -18.16 2.19
N ASP A 87 -5.57 -17.83 2.00
CA ASP A 87 -5.96 -16.44 1.83
C ASP A 87 -5.75 -15.66 3.13
N SER A 88 -5.43 -14.37 3.00
CA SER A 88 -5.16 -13.44 4.12
C SER A 88 -6.35 -13.27 5.08
N HIS A 89 -7.53 -13.79 4.73
CA HIS A 89 -8.81 -13.67 5.45
C HIS A 89 -9.47 -15.05 5.68
N VAL A 90 -8.65 -16.05 6.02
CA VAL A 90 -9.08 -17.42 6.36
C VAL A 90 -8.78 -17.75 7.82
N ILE A 91 -9.77 -18.33 8.51
CA ILE A 91 -9.62 -18.83 9.89
C ILE A 91 -9.63 -20.35 9.88
N LEU A 92 -8.68 -20.97 10.58
CA LEU A 92 -8.63 -22.42 10.76
C LEU A 92 -9.29 -22.82 12.08
N GLU A 93 -10.20 -23.80 12.05
CA GLU A 93 -10.79 -24.36 13.27
C GLU A 93 -9.72 -25.06 14.12
N THR A 94 -9.87 -25.04 15.45
CA THR A 94 -8.93 -25.68 16.38
C THR A 94 -8.62 -27.12 15.97
N GLY A 95 -7.33 -27.46 15.93
CA GLY A 95 -6.85 -28.80 15.53
C GLY A 95 -6.59 -28.97 14.03
N ALA A 96 -6.99 -28.02 13.18
CA ALA A 96 -6.76 -28.11 11.72
C ALA A 96 -5.27 -28.18 11.35
N VAL A 97 -4.40 -27.37 11.98
CA VAL A 97 -2.95 -27.43 11.74
C VAL A 97 -2.36 -28.73 12.26
N GLN A 98 -2.86 -29.27 13.38
CA GLN A 98 -2.42 -30.59 13.86
C GLN A 98 -2.80 -31.69 12.86
N ALA A 99 -4.02 -31.65 12.30
CA ALA A 99 -4.44 -32.60 11.28
C ALA A 99 -3.57 -32.54 10.02
N ALA A 100 -3.15 -31.35 9.61
CA ALA A 100 -2.20 -31.17 8.51
C ALA A 100 -0.83 -31.80 8.83
N LEU A 101 -0.31 -31.58 10.04
CA LEU A 101 0.96 -32.18 10.49
C LEU A 101 0.87 -33.71 10.57
N ASP A 102 -0.25 -34.25 11.06
CA ASP A 102 -0.49 -35.70 11.12
C ASP A 102 -0.57 -36.32 9.72
N PHE A 103 -1.20 -35.61 8.78
CA PHE A 103 -1.20 -36.02 7.37
C PHE A 103 0.21 -36.05 6.79
N ILE A 104 1.01 -34.99 7.02
CA ILE A 104 2.40 -34.91 6.54
C ILE A 104 3.25 -36.05 7.13
N ALA A 105 3.11 -36.33 8.42
CA ALA A 105 3.85 -37.40 9.08
C ALA A 105 3.49 -38.78 8.51
N ARG A 106 2.23 -38.98 8.14
CA ARG A 106 1.75 -40.25 7.56
C ARG A 106 2.08 -40.41 6.08
N TYR A 107 2.13 -39.31 5.33
CA TYR A 107 2.33 -39.31 3.88
C TYR A 107 3.42 -38.33 3.44
N PRO A 108 4.67 -38.49 3.95
CA PRO A 108 5.72 -37.49 3.76
C PRO A 108 6.09 -37.25 2.29
N ASP A 109 5.95 -38.28 1.44
CA ASP A 109 6.27 -38.26 0.01
C ASP A 109 5.05 -38.09 -0.90
N SER A 110 3.90 -37.70 -0.35
CA SER A 110 2.70 -37.48 -1.16
C SER A 110 2.90 -36.35 -2.18
N ARG A 111 2.30 -36.57 -3.36
CA ARG A 111 2.25 -35.64 -4.49
C ARG A 111 0.85 -35.03 -4.64
N ASP A 112 0.02 -35.20 -3.63
CA ASP A 112 -1.38 -34.79 -3.65
C ASP A 112 -1.52 -33.33 -3.20
N ILE A 113 -2.48 -32.62 -3.79
CA ILE A 113 -2.95 -31.32 -3.30
C ILE A 113 -4.06 -31.58 -2.27
N ILE A 114 -3.86 -31.09 -1.06
CA ILE A 114 -4.73 -31.36 0.08
C ILE A 114 -5.45 -30.07 0.48
N SER A 115 -6.77 -30.14 0.63
CA SER A 115 -7.59 -29.09 1.22
C SER A 115 -8.42 -29.70 2.36
N GLY A 116 -9.31 -28.94 2.97
CA GLY A 116 -10.30 -29.49 3.89
C GLY A 116 -11.65 -28.81 3.73
N PRO A 117 -12.68 -29.18 4.51
CA PRO A 117 -14.01 -28.63 4.36
C PRO A 117 -14.04 -27.11 4.62
N LEU A 118 -14.65 -26.39 3.69
CA LEU A 118 -14.98 -24.97 3.86
C LEU A 118 -16.16 -24.87 4.84
N VAL A 119 -16.03 -24.00 5.84
CA VAL A 119 -17.09 -23.60 6.76
C VAL A 119 -17.66 -22.27 6.29
N TYR A 120 -18.97 -22.21 6.05
CA TYR A 120 -19.66 -20.99 5.65
C TYR A 120 -19.76 -19.98 6.82
N ASP A 121 -20.16 -18.74 6.49
CA ASP A 121 -20.22 -17.66 7.47
C ASP A 121 -21.27 -17.83 8.57
N ASP A 122 -22.24 -18.72 8.38
CA ASP A 122 -23.17 -19.15 9.42
C ASP A 122 -22.51 -20.05 10.49
N GLY A 123 -21.27 -20.48 10.27
CA GLY A 123 -20.51 -21.39 11.12
C GLY A 123 -21.07 -22.82 11.17
N ARG A 124 -21.99 -23.18 10.25
CA ARG A 124 -22.71 -24.46 10.26
C ARG A 124 -22.67 -25.15 8.91
N GLY A 125 -22.92 -24.42 7.84
CA GLY A 125 -22.83 -24.95 6.50
C GLY A 125 -21.39 -25.39 6.20
N LEU A 126 -21.26 -26.54 5.54
CA LEU A 126 -19.98 -27.09 5.12
C LEU A 126 -20.02 -27.38 3.63
N SER A 127 -18.88 -27.24 2.95
CA SER A 127 -18.67 -27.73 1.58
C SER A 127 -17.34 -28.48 1.52
N THR A 128 -17.33 -29.67 0.91
CA THR A 128 -16.14 -30.54 0.89
C THR A 128 -15.37 -30.47 -0.42
N HIS A 129 -16.02 -30.05 -1.50
CA HIS A 129 -15.45 -30.00 -2.83
C HIS A 129 -16.26 -29.10 -3.76
N TRP A 130 -15.75 -28.89 -4.97
CA TRP A 130 -16.56 -28.47 -6.11
C TRP A 130 -16.96 -29.67 -6.94
N ARG A 131 -18.26 -29.78 -7.23
CA ARG A 131 -18.81 -30.72 -8.20
C ARG A 131 -18.59 -30.17 -9.62
N PRO A 132 -18.03 -30.95 -10.56
CA PRO A 132 -17.86 -30.55 -11.95
C PRO A 132 -19.19 -30.11 -12.60
N ASN A 133 -19.12 -29.11 -13.48
CA ASN A 133 -20.31 -28.62 -14.17
C ASN A 133 -20.83 -29.65 -15.21
N PRO A 134 -22.16 -29.88 -15.32
CA PRO A 134 -22.72 -30.90 -16.21
C PRO A 134 -22.35 -30.78 -17.69
N GLY A 135 -22.00 -29.58 -18.18
CA GLY A 135 -21.60 -29.31 -19.57
C GLY A 135 -20.09 -29.43 -19.86
N GLY A 136 -19.26 -29.73 -18.86
CA GLY A 136 -17.80 -29.74 -19.00
C GLY A 136 -17.19 -28.35 -19.27
N GLY A 137 -15.86 -28.26 -19.30
CA GLY A 137 -15.12 -27.05 -19.70
C GLY A 137 -15.14 -25.88 -18.70
N LEU A 138 -15.81 -26.03 -17.55
CA LEU A 138 -15.78 -25.10 -16.42
C LEU A 138 -15.61 -25.91 -15.14
N TRP A 139 -14.95 -25.33 -14.14
CA TRP A 139 -14.42 -26.08 -13.00
C TRP A 139 -15.50 -26.71 -12.11
N GLY A 140 -16.39 -25.94 -11.49
CA GLY A 140 -17.49 -26.52 -10.72
C GLY A 140 -18.24 -25.56 -9.82
N THR A 141 -19.11 -26.13 -8.98
CA THR A 141 -19.90 -25.44 -7.96
C THR A 141 -19.77 -26.16 -6.62
N TRP A 142 -19.89 -25.44 -5.50
CA TRP A 142 -19.79 -25.99 -4.15
C TRP A 142 -20.76 -27.17 -3.93
N ASP A 143 -20.26 -28.27 -3.36
CA ASP A 143 -21.05 -29.44 -2.99
C ASP A 143 -20.49 -30.09 -1.71
N THR A 144 -21.28 -30.98 -1.12
CA THR A 144 -20.99 -31.64 0.16
C THR A 144 -21.10 -33.14 0.07
N ASP A 145 -20.03 -33.83 0.48
CA ASP A 145 -20.02 -35.27 0.70
C ASP A 145 -19.96 -35.59 2.20
N ASN A 146 -21.07 -36.05 2.76
CA ASN A 146 -21.18 -36.45 4.17
C ASN A 146 -20.22 -37.59 4.54
N SER A 147 -19.83 -38.44 3.58
CA SER A 147 -18.88 -39.51 3.83
C SER A 147 -17.47 -38.99 4.13
N ILE A 148 -17.13 -37.79 3.66
CA ILE A 148 -15.90 -37.07 4.00
C ILE A 148 -16.06 -36.47 5.39
N LEU A 149 -17.16 -35.74 5.64
CA LEU A 149 -17.38 -35.04 6.91
C LEU A 149 -17.41 -35.97 8.14
N LEU A 150 -17.93 -37.19 7.98
CA LEU A 150 -18.00 -38.21 9.02
C LEU A 150 -16.74 -39.09 9.10
N GLY A 151 -15.82 -38.95 8.14
CA GLY A 151 -14.59 -39.71 8.07
C GLY A 151 -13.43 -39.09 8.86
N ASN A 152 -12.35 -39.84 9.01
CA ASN A 152 -11.11 -39.41 9.66
C ASN A 152 -9.88 -39.41 8.73
N THR A 153 -10.05 -39.81 7.47
CA THR A 153 -8.98 -39.89 6.46
C THR A 153 -9.27 -38.99 5.26
N ALA A 154 -8.22 -38.46 4.64
CA ALA A 154 -8.35 -37.67 3.42
C ALA A 154 -8.93 -38.51 2.26
N LYS A 155 -10.02 -38.02 1.65
CA LYS A 155 -10.66 -38.65 0.49
C LYS A 155 -10.41 -37.85 -0.77
N GLU A 156 -10.34 -38.55 -1.91
CA GLU A 156 -10.19 -37.93 -3.22
C GLU A 156 -11.43 -37.11 -3.58
N ILE A 157 -11.21 -35.92 -4.14
CA ILE A 157 -12.23 -35.00 -4.61
C ILE A 157 -11.89 -34.52 -6.03
N PRO A 158 -12.85 -34.02 -6.82
CA PRO A 158 -12.56 -33.46 -8.13
C PRO A 158 -11.65 -32.21 -8.03
N MET A 159 -12.03 -31.25 -7.19
CA MET A 159 -11.29 -30.02 -6.94
C MET A 159 -11.90 -29.26 -5.73
N MET A 160 -11.20 -28.23 -5.26
CA MET A 160 -11.64 -27.33 -4.19
C MET A 160 -11.35 -25.87 -4.56
N GLY A 161 -11.98 -24.92 -3.89
CA GLY A 161 -11.56 -23.51 -3.94
C GLY A 161 -10.17 -23.32 -3.33
N LEU A 162 -9.44 -22.29 -3.78
CA LEU A 162 -8.06 -22.00 -3.37
C LEU A 162 -7.96 -20.96 -2.24
N GLY A 163 -8.90 -20.98 -1.30
CA GLY A 163 -8.73 -20.24 -0.04
C GLY A 163 -7.81 -20.97 0.95
N LEU A 164 -7.71 -22.30 0.84
CA LEU A 164 -6.77 -23.13 1.62
C LEU A 164 -6.35 -24.38 0.83
N TRP A 165 -5.03 -24.60 0.73
CA TRP A 165 -4.49 -25.88 0.29
C TRP A 165 -3.06 -26.11 0.82
N LEU A 166 -2.66 -27.37 0.91
CA LEU A 166 -1.38 -27.88 1.39
C LEU A 166 -0.79 -28.85 0.36
N MET A 167 0.50 -28.73 0.09
CA MET A 167 1.22 -29.65 -0.79
C MET A 167 2.71 -29.70 -0.45
N ARG A 168 3.39 -30.81 -0.78
CA ARG A 168 4.84 -30.92 -0.72
C ARG A 168 5.47 -29.96 -1.73
N CYS A 169 6.39 -29.11 -1.30
CA CYS A 169 7.00 -28.05 -2.13
C CYS A 169 7.68 -28.63 -3.38
N ALA A 170 8.35 -29.78 -3.25
CA ALA A 170 9.02 -30.46 -4.37
C ALA A 170 8.03 -31.06 -5.41
N ALA A 171 6.78 -31.30 -5.02
CA ALA A 171 5.74 -31.80 -5.92
C ALA A 171 4.87 -30.68 -6.52
N TRP A 172 4.97 -29.46 -5.99
CA TRP A 172 4.19 -28.30 -6.42
C TRP A 172 4.50 -27.93 -7.88
N PRO A 173 3.53 -28.02 -8.80
CA PRO A 173 3.78 -27.75 -10.22
C PRO A 173 3.89 -26.25 -10.54
N GLY A 174 3.31 -25.40 -9.70
CA GLY A 174 3.13 -23.97 -9.95
C GLY A 174 2.00 -23.66 -10.92
N PHE A 175 1.54 -22.41 -10.90
CA PHE A 175 0.53 -21.91 -11.82
C PHE A 175 1.10 -21.63 -13.22
N ASN A 176 0.25 -21.45 -14.22
CA ASN A 176 0.68 -21.02 -15.55
C ASN A 176 1.31 -19.61 -15.45
N PRO A 177 2.55 -19.39 -15.94
CA PRO A 177 3.22 -18.08 -15.87
C PRO A 177 2.48 -16.94 -16.58
N LEU A 178 1.60 -17.27 -17.52
CA LEU A 178 0.77 -16.30 -18.24
C LEU A 178 -0.43 -15.81 -17.44
N PHE A 179 -0.75 -16.42 -16.29
CA PHE A 179 -1.90 -15.99 -15.50
C PHE A 179 -1.73 -14.53 -15.03
N SER A 180 -2.80 -13.74 -15.20
CA SER A 180 -2.87 -12.33 -14.85
C SER A 180 -4.11 -12.02 -14.01
N GLY A 181 -4.06 -10.96 -13.20
CA GLY A 181 -5.22 -10.50 -12.44
C GLY A 181 -5.80 -11.58 -11.51
N PHE A 182 -7.11 -11.78 -11.58
CA PHE A 182 -7.88 -12.66 -10.70
C PHE A 182 -8.72 -13.66 -11.50
N GLY A 183 -8.75 -14.92 -11.05
CA GLY A 183 -9.70 -15.93 -11.51
C GLY A 183 -9.10 -16.93 -12.51
N GLY A 184 -9.68 -18.14 -12.57
CA GLY A 184 -9.27 -19.20 -13.48
C GLY A 184 -8.24 -20.20 -12.93
N GLU A 185 -7.59 -19.88 -11.80
CA GLU A 185 -6.59 -20.76 -11.17
C GLU A 185 -7.18 -21.95 -10.40
N GLU A 186 -8.39 -21.78 -9.85
CA GLU A 186 -9.14 -22.81 -9.15
C GLU A 186 -9.57 -23.88 -10.16
N GLY A 187 -9.59 -25.15 -9.76
CA GLY A 187 -9.78 -26.27 -10.71
C GLY A 187 -8.58 -26.55 -11.62
N TYR A 188 -8.02 -25.54 -12.31
CA TYR A 188 -6.84 -25.67 -13.18
C TYR A 188 -5.69 -26.37 -12.44
N ILE A 189 -5.34 -25.89 -11.25
CA ILE A 189 -4.20 -26.45 -10.51
C ILE A 189 -4.45 -27.89 -10.06
N HIS A 190 -5.70 -28.25 -9.78
CA HIS A 190 -6.08 -29.59 -9.36
C HIS A 190 -5.96 -30.58 -10.52
N GLU A 191 -6.40 -30.17 -11.71
CA GLU A 191 -6.23 -30.95 -12.94
C GLU A 191 -4.76 -31.06 -13.32
N LEU A 192 -3.97 -29.98 -13.20
CA LEU A 192 -2.52 -30.04 -13.44
C LEU A 192 -1.81 -31.02 -12.49
N VAL A 193 -2.17 -31.01 -11.20
CA VAL A 193 -1.65 -31.98 -10.22
C VAL A 193 -2.04 -33.41 -10.62
N ARG A 194 -3.28 -33.63 -11.07
CA ARG A 194 -3.77 -34.93 -11.55
C ARG A 194 -2.99 -35.44 -12.77
N GLN A 195 -2.81 -34.59 -13.78
CA GLN A 195 -2.04 -34.93 -14.98
C GLN A 195 -0.56 -35.25 -14.65
N ARG A 196 -0.03 -34.69 -13.55
CA ARG A 196 1.32 -34.98 -13.04
C ARG A 196 1.39 -36.18 -12.08
N GLY A 197 0.29 -36.92 -11.90
CA GLY A 197 0.23 -38.16 -11.12
C GLY A 197 -0.07 -37.98 -9.63
N GLY A 198 -0.49 -36.78 -9.21
CA GLY A 198 -1.05 -36.53 -7.89
C GLY A 198 -2.57 -36.65 -7.87
N LYS A 199 -3.19 -36.38 -6.72
CA LYS A 199 -4.64 -36.32 -6.53
C LYS A 199 -5.05 -35.05 -5.78
N ALA A 200 -6.27 -34.61 -5.98
CA ALA A 200 -6.91 -33.64 -5.11
C ALA A 200 -7.63 -34.36 -3.97
N ARG A 201 -7.38 -33.98 -2.71
CA ARG A 201 -7.99 -34.62 -1.55
C ARG A 201 -8.55 -33.63 -0.54
N CYS A 202 -9.66 -34.00 0.10
CA CYS A 202 -10.25 -33.29 1.23
C CYS A 202 -9.95 -34.03 2.53
N LEU A 203 -9.23 -33.38 3.45
CA LEU A 203 -8.92 -33.85 4.79
C LEU A 203 -10.00 -33.35 5.77
N PRO A 204 -10.85 -34.23 6.35
CA PRO A 204 -12.05 -33.82 7.09
C PRO A 204 -11.81 -32.86 8.28
N ALA A 205 -10.65 -32.99 8.94
CA ALA A 205 -10.28 -32.19 10.11
C ALA A 205 -9.57 -30.87 9.76
N LEU A 206 -9.19 -30.64 8.49
CA LEU A 206 -8.56 -29.40 8.03
C LEU A 206 -9.63 -28.34 7.70
N ARG A 207 -10.51 -28.06 8.65
CA ARG A 207 -11.64 -27.15 8.44
C ARG A 207 -11.19 -25.71 8.45
N TRP A 208 -11.72 -24.93 7.51
CA TRP A 208 -11.35 -23.54 7.33
C TRP A 208 -12.57 -22.71 6.99
N ARG A 209 -12.63 -21.52 7.59
CA ARG A 209 -13.65 -20.52 7.33
C ARG A 209 -13.05 -19.43 6.47
N HIS A 210 -13.77 -19.07 5.41
CA HIS A 210 -13.37 -18.01 4.50
C HIS A 210 -14.33 -16.83 4.64
N LYS A 211 -13.79 -15.62 4.80
CA LYS A 211 -14.61 -14.40 4.73
C LYS A 211 -14.95 -14.11 3.26
N PHE A 212 -16.07 -14.63 2.77
CA PHE A 212 -16.53 -14.31 1.42
C PHE A 212 -16.91 -12.83 1.33
N ARG A 213 -16.40 -12.15 0.31
CA ARG A 213 -16.77 -10.76 0.05
C ARG A 213 -18.11 -10.72 -0.65
N ASP A 214 -19.00 -9.86 -0.16
CA ASP A 214 -20.25 -9.58 -0.85
C ASP A 214 -19.98 -8.58 -1.98
N VAL A 215 -19.89 -9.08 -3.21
CA VAL A 215 -19.76 -8.26 -4.42
C VAL A 215 -21.09 -7.65 -4.89
N SER A 216 -22.20 -7.96 -4.22
CA SER A 216 -23.55 -7.42 -4.52
C SER A 216 -23.87 -6.13 -3.74
N GLY A 217 -23.06 -5.77 -2.74
CA GLY A 217 -23.20 -4.52 -1.97
C GLY A 217 -24.35 -4.51 -0.97
N TRP A 218 -24.88 -5.68 -0.58
CA TRP A 218 -26.03 -5.82 0.31
C TRP A 218 -25.64 -5.90 1.80
N HIS A 219 -24.35 -6.13 2.08
CA HIS A 219 -23.78 -6.21 3.43
C HIS A 219 -22.52 -5.34 3.54
N ASN A 220 -22.18 -4.84 4.75
CA ASN A 220 -21.01 -4.00 5.07
C ASN A 220 -19.64 -4.68 4.85
N ASN A 221 -19.42 -5.35 3.73
CA ASN A 221 -18.18 -6.05 3.40
C ASN A 221 -17.52 -5.36 2.20
N PRO A 222 -16.35 -4.71 2.36
CA PRO A 222 -15.72 -3.96 1.29
C PRO A 222 -15.31 -4.87 0.12
N PRO A 223 -15.32 -4.35 -1.13
CA PRO A 223 -14.83 -5.09 -2.30
C PRO A 223 -13.36 -5.47 -2.13
N PRO A 224 -12.85 -6.45 -2.92
CA PRO A 224 -11.43 -6.75 -2.88
C PRO A 224 -10.57 -5.53 -3.25
N PRO A 225 -9.39 -5.35 -2.62
CA PRO A 225 -8.47 -4.23 -2.85
C PRO A 225 -7.69 -4.34 -4.17
N TYR A 226 -8.23 -5.09 -5.13
CA TYR A 226 -7.67 -5.33 -6.44
C TYR A 226 -8.79 -5.38 -7.49
N PRO A 227 -8.49 -4.98 -8.73
CA PRO A 227 -9.50 -4.95 -9.79
C PRO A 227 -9.95 -6.37 -10.15
N LEU A 228 -11.27 -6.55 -10.25
CA LEU A 228 -11.88 -7.77 -10.78
C LEU A 228 -12.25 -7.52 -12.25
N ARG A 229 -11.39 -7.93 -13.17
CA ARG A 229 -11.62 -7.81 -14.61
C ARG A 229 -12.06 -9.15 -15.19
N THR A 230 -13.18 -9.15 -15.90
CA THR A 230 -13.68 -10.35 -16.59
C THR A 230 -12.67 -10.85 -17.61
N GLU A 231 -11.93 -9.95 -18.26
CA GLU A 231 -10.90 -10.25 -19.24
C GLU A 231 -9.74 -11.05 -18.64
N ASP A 232 -9.33 -10.76 -17.40
CA ASP A 232 -8.27 -11.50 -16.71
C ASP A 232 -8.73 -12.94 -16.42
N HIS A 233 -9.96 -13.11 -15.93
CA HIS A 233 -10.52 -14.44 -15.68
C HIS A 233 -10.67 -15.25 -16.98
N VAL A 234 -11.22 -14.63 -18.03
CA VAL A 234 -11.36 -15.27 -19.35
C VAL A 234 -9.99 -15.64 -19.93
N TRP A 235 -9.01 -14.72 -19.86
CA TRP A 235 -7.64 -14.99 -20.29
C TRP A 235 -7.05 -16.20 -19.59
N ASN A 236 -7.12 -16.25 -18.25
CA ASN A 236 -6.58 -17.34 -17.45
C ASN A 236 -7.26 -18.68 -17.75
N LEU A 237 -8.60 -18.69 -17.94
CA LEU A 237 -9.31 -19.89 -18.36
C LEU A 237 -8.85 -20.36 -19.74
N LEU A 238 -8.72 -19.45 -20.71
CA LEU A 238 -8.27 -19.79 -22.06
C LEU A 238 -6.85 -20.39 -22.03
N VAL A 239 -5.86 -19.71 -21.44
CA VAL A 239 -4.49 -20.22 -21.41
C VAL A 239 -4.36 -21.47 -20.52
N GLY A 240 -5.08 -21.54 -19.40
CA GLY A 240 -5.05 -22.70 -18.50
C GLY A 240 -5.65 -23.96 -19.12
N HIS A 241 -6.80 -23.85 -19.79
CA HIS A 241 -7.41 -24.98 -20.51
C HIS A 241 -6.55 -25.44 -21.68
N ARG A 242 -5.92 -24.49 -22.39
CA ARG A 242 -4.99 -24.81 -23.47
C ARG A 242 -3.78 -25.58 -22.96
N GLU A 243 -3.16 -25.19 -21.84
CA GLU A 243 -2.07 -25.99 -21.23
C GLU A 243 -2.54 -27.41 -20.90
N LEU A 244 -3.74 -27.55 -20.33
CA LEU A 244 -4.29 -28.85 -19.92
C LEU A 244 -4.82 -29.71 -21.08
N GLY A 245 -4.85 -29.18 -22.31
CA GLY A 245 -5.41 -29.86 -23.48
C GLY A 245 -6.94 -30.04 -23.42
N ILE A 246 -7.64 -29.12 -22.76
CA ILE A 246 -9.10 -29.14 -22.63
C ILE A 246 -9.72 -28.14 -23.61
N ASP A 247 -10.53 -28.62 -24.54
CA ASP A 247 -11.28 -27.74 -25.45
C ASP A 247 -12.56 -27.24 -24.76
N ALA A 248 -12.49 -25.99 -24.27
CA ALA A 248 -13.56 -25.35 -23.50
C ALA A 248 -13.92 -23.94 -24.01
N VAL A 249 -13.42 -23.54 -25.19
CA VAL A 249 -13.60 -22.17 -25.71
C VAL A 249 -15.08 -21.78 -25.79
N PRO A 250 -16.01 -22.62 -26.30
CA PRO A 250 -17.44 -22.32 -26.30
C PRO A 250 -18.03 -22.13 -24.90
N GLN A 251 -17.65 -22.97 -23.94
CA GLN A 251 -18.16 -22.96 -22.57
C GLN A 251 -17.66 -21.74 -21.79
N ILE A 252 -16.38 -21.38 -21.97
CA ILE A 252 -15.80 -20.15 -21.41
C ILE A 252 -16.54 -18.93 -21.97
N ARG A 253 -16.83 -18.91 -23.28
CA ARG A 253 -17.61 -17.84 -23.91
C ARG A 253 -18.99 -17.70 -23.31
N GLU A 254 -19.70 -18.80 -23.15
CA GLU A 254 -21.08 -18.80 -22.67
C GLU A 254 -21.18 -18.30 -21.22
N HIS A 255 -20.24 -18.68 -20.36
CA HIS A 255 -20.36 -18.41 -18.92
C HIS A 255 -19.62 -17.14 -18.46
N PHE A 256 -18.38 -16.93 -18.92
CA PHE A 256 -17.55 -15.80 -18.50
C PHE A 256 -17.39 -14.75 -19.60
N GLY A 257 -17.37 -15.16 -20.87
CA GLY A 257 -17.17 -14.27 -22.01
C GLY A 257 -18.44 -13.56 -22.52
N LYS A 258 -19.64 -13.93 -22.05
CA LYS A 258 -20.93 -13.47 -22.61
C LYS A 258 -21.11 -11.95 -22.54
N GLY A 259 -20.52 -11.29 -21.54
CA GLY A 259 -20.55 -9.85 -21.38
C GLY A 259 -19.45 -9.10 -22.15
N LEU A 260 -18.50 -9.79 -22.79
CA LEU A 260 -17.42 -9.17 -23.55
C LEU A 260 -17.87 -8.86 -24.98
N SER A 261 -17.37 -7.75 -25.54
CA SER A 261 -17.58 -7.44 -26.96
C SER A 261 -16.94 -8.50 -27.86
N ALA A 262 -17.51 -8.69 -29.06
CA ALA A 262 -17.00 -9.68 -30.01
C ALA A 262 -15.52 -9.45 -30.38
N ASP A 263 -15.10 -8.19 -30.48
CA ASP A 263 -13.71 -7.80 -30.70
C ASP A 263 -12.80 -8.22 -29.53
N THR A 264 -13.19 -7.88 -28.30
CA THR A 264 -12.40 -8.21 -27.10
C THR A 264 -12.26 -9.72 -26.95
N TRP A 265 -13.36 -10.46 -27.13
CA TRP A 265 -13.35 -11.92 -27.12
C TRP A 265 -12.42 -12.49 -28.19
N GLY A 266 -12.54 -12.04 -29.44
CA GLY A 266 -11.70 -12.48 -30.55
C GLY A 266 -10.21 -12.28 -30.27
N ARG A 267 -9.84 -11.09 -29.77
CA ARG A 267 -8.45 -10.77 -29.39
C ARG A 267 -7.93 -11.64 -28.24
N LEU A 268 -8.76 -11.97 -27.24
CA LEU A 268 -8.34 -12.85 -26.14
C LEU A 268 -8.08 -14.27 -26.63
N VAL A 269 -8.96 -14.82 -27.49
CA VAL A 269 -8.78 -16.15 -28.09
C VAL A 269 -7.51 -16.19 -28.93
N GLU A 270 -7.35 -15.28 -29.89
CA GLU A 270 -6.17 -15.23 -30.77
C GLU A 270 -4.87 -15.09 -29.96
N ARG A 271 -4.83 -14.19 -28.97
CA ARG A 271 -3.65 -14.03 -28.10
C ARG A 271 -3.37 -15.28 -27.27
N SER A 272 -4.41 -15.97 -26.79
CA SER A 272 -4.24 -17.20 -26.02
C SER A 272 -3.69 -18.34 -26.89
N GLU A 273 -4.09 -18.39 -28.16
CA GLU A 273 -3.61 -19.36 -29.13
C GLU A 273 -2.14 -19.16 -29.47
N ALA A 274 -1.74 -17.89 -29.65
CA ALA A 274 -0.35 -17.52 -29.90
C ALA A 274 0.55 -17.74 -28.68
N ALA A 275 0.06 -17.47 -27.47
CA ALA A 275 0.85 -17.52 -26.25
C ALA A 275 1.00 -18.92 -25.65
N GLN A 276 -0.04 -19.77 -25.76
CA GLN A 276 -0.08 -21.10 -25.17
C GLN A 276 -0.52 -22.13 -26.21
N PRO A 277 0.34 -23.07 -26.64
CA PRO A 277 -0.09 -24.17 -27.50
C PRO A 277 -1.07 -25.10 -26.78
N PHE A 278 -2.04 -25.66 -27.52
CA PHE A 278 -3.03 -26.59 -26.99
C PHE A 278 -2.40 -27.95 -26.66
N GLY A 279 -2.56 -28.41 -25.41
CA GLY A 279 -1.89 -29.58 -24.85
C GLY A 279 -0.36 -29.47 -24.84
N GLY A 280 0.18 -28.28 -25.13
CA GLY A 280 1.61 -28.05 -25.22
C GLY A 280 2.20 -27.51 -23.92
N PRO A 281 3.53 -27.50 -23.78
CA PRO A 281 4.19 -27.02 -22.58
C PRO A 281 3.81 -25.56 -22.31
N ARG A 282 3.62 -25.20 -21.04
CA ARG A 282 3.47 -23.80 -20.66
C ARG A 282 4.75 -23.01 -20.97
N PRO A 283 4.65 -21.75 -21.41
CA PRO A 283 5.83 -20.94 -21.67
C PRO A 283 6.52 -20.59 -20.36
N GLU A 284 7.79 -20.94 -20.25
CA GLU A 284 8.66 -20.51 -19.15
C GLU A 284 9.81 -19.69 -19.74
N PRO A 285 10.17 -18.55 -19.12
CA PRO A 285 11.36 -17.82 -19.53
C PRO A 285 12.56 -18.75 -19.38
N LYS A 286 13.47 -18.73 -20.36
CA LYS A 286 14.70 -19.52 -20.30
C LYS A 286 15.46 -19.14 -19.03
N ARG A 287 15.58 -20.10 -18.10
CA ARG A 287 16.33 -19.92 -16.85
C ARG A 287 17.76 -19.48 -17.16
N GLN A 288 18.23 -18.48 -16.43
CA GLN A 288 19.57 -17.90 -16.61
C GLN A 288 20.37 -18.16 -15.34
N ARG A 289 21.64 -18.50 -15.49
CA ARG A 289 22.63 -18.57 -14.40
C ARG A 289 23.38 -17.26 -14.34
N ILE A 290 23.08 -16.45 -13.34
CA ILE A 290 23.62 -15.10 -13.15
C ILE A 290 24.64 -15.14 -12.01
N LEU A 291 25.85 -14.65 -12.30
CA LEU A 291 26.84 -14.37 -11.27
C LEU A 291 26.69 -12.90 -10.83
N ALA A 292 26.26 -12.66 -9.60
CA ALA A 292 26.24 -11.34 -8.99
C ALA A 292 27.58 -11.08 -8.29
N VAL A 293 28.35 -10.10 -8.77
CA VAL A 293 29.65 -9.75 -8.21
C VAL A 293 29.53 -8.53 -7.33
N TRP A 294 29.74 -8.69 -6.03
CA TRP A 294 29.74 -7.59 -5.07
C TRP A 294 31.18 -7.16 -4.74
N TYR A 295 31.50 -5.87 -4.76
CA TYR A 295 32.86 -5.38 -4.53
C TYR A 295 32.91 -4.10 -3.68
N SER A 296 33.95 -3.95 -2.85
CA SER A 296 34.09 -2.82 -1.91
C SER A 296 35.52 -2.50 -1.51
N ASP A 297 35.84 -1.23 -1.31
CA ASP A 297 37.08 -0.80 -0.68
C ASP A 297 36.98 -0.67 0.86
N ASN A 298 35.86 -1.11 1.45
CA ASN A 298 35.56 -1.04 2.88
C ASN A 298 35.52 0.37 3.49
N THR A 299 35.53 1.41 2.66
CA THR A 299 35.57 2.81 3.14
C THR A 299 34.21 3.51 3.32
N PRO A 300 33.09 3.06 2.73
CA PRO A 300 31.77 3.55 3.12
C PRO A 300 31.45 3.27 4.60
N PRO A 301 30.46 3.97 5.18
CA PRO A 301 30.02 3.72 6.55
C PRO A 301 29.66 2.24 6.80
N PRO A 302 30.06 1.63 7.93
CA PRO A 302 29.80 0.21 8.19
C PRO A 302 28.33 -0.20 8.08
N ALA A 303 27.42 0.66 8.55
CA ALA A 303 25.98 0.42 8.45
C ALA A 303 25.49 0.38 6.99
N LEU A 304 26.09 1.17 6.09
CA LEU A 304 25.76 1.14 4.67
C LEU A 304 26.27 -0.15 4.02
N LEU A 305 27.53 -0.52 4.29
CA LEU A 305 28.12 -1.76 3.79
C LEU A 305 27.28 -2.99 4.18
N GLN A 306 26.83 -3.03 5.44
CA GLN A 306 25.95 -4.10 5.93
C GLN A 306 24.61 -4.11 5.20
N ARG A 307 23.97 -2.95 5.00
CA ARG A 307 22.68 -2.83 4.29
C ARG A 307 22.79 -3.22 2.82
N SER A 308 23.84 -2.79 2.12
CA SER A 308 24.11 -3.18 0.73
C SER A 308 24.27 -4.70 0.62
N ALA A 309 25.14 -5.29 1.45
CA ALA A 309 25.36 -6.74 1.46
C ALA A 309 24.08 -7.53 1.76
N LEU A 310 23.30 -7.09 2.77
CA LEU A 310 22.00 -7.69 3.09
C LEU A 310 21.01 -7.59 1.92
N SER A 311 20.96 -6.45 1.22
CA SER A 311 20.04 -6.26 0.09
C SER A 311 20.35 -7.20 -1.08
N VAL A 312 21.64 -7.42 -1.40
CA VAL A 312 22.06 -8.35 -2.46
C VAL A 312 21.72 -9.78 -2.10
N ALA A 313 21.98 -10.21 -0.87
CA ALA A 313 21.62 -11.55 -0.42
C ALA A 313 20.10 -11.75 -0.35
N GLN A 314 19.33 -10.74 0.05
CA GLN A 314 17.87 -10.79 0.00
C GLN A 314 17.34 -10.89 -1.43
N ALA A 315 17.94 -10.15 -2.38
CA ALA A 315 17.60 -10.27 -3.80
C ALA A 315 17.95 -11.66 -4.36
N GLN A 316 19.08 -12.23 -3.95
CA GLN A 316 19.43 -13.62 -4.29
C GLN A 316 18.41 -14.61 -3.72
N GLU A 317 18.13 -14.56 -2.41
CA GLU A 317 17.18 -15.46 -1.73
C GLU A 317 15.77 -15.36 -2.32
N GLN A 318 15.39 -14.17 -2.80
CA GLN A 318 14.07 -13.89 -3.35
C GLN A 318 13.99 -13.98 -4.89
N THR A 319 15.01 -14.53 -5.55
CA THR A 319 14.93 -14.82 -7.00
C THR A 319 14.14 -16.09 -7.24
N LEU A 320 13.11 -16.02 -8.09
CA LEU A 320 12.20 -17.15 -8.36
C LEU A 320 12.54 -17.88 -9.67
N ARG A 321 12.81 -17.12 -10.73
CA ARG A 321 12.84 -17.64 -12.11
C ARG A 321 14.24 -17.98 -12.58
N HIS A 322 15.26 -17.44 -11.93
CA HIS A 322 16.66 -17.56 -12.34
C HIS A 322 17.54 -18.16 -11.24
N ASP A 323 18.75 -18.58 -11.61
CA ASP A 323 19.77 -19.05 -10.67
C ASP A 323 20.76 -17.94 -10.43
N VAL A 324 20.89 -17.51 -9.17
CA VAL A 324 21.81 -16.43 -8.80
C VAL A 324 22.85 -16.95 -7.82
N THR A 325 24.10 -16.76 -8.18
CA THR A 325 25.23 -16.96 -7.27
C THR A 325 25.84 -15.60 -6.95
N VAL A 326 25.98 -15.29 -5.67
CA VAL A 326 26.67 -14.08 -5.22
C VAL A 326 28.12 -14.43 -4.91
N SER A 327 29.05 -13.62 -5.40
CA SER A 327 30.47 -13.69 -5.05
C SER A 327 31.01 -12.31 -4.72
N ALA A 328 31.55 -12.16 -3.52
CA ALA A 328 31.95 -10.88 -2.96
C ALA A 328 33.47 -10.74 -2.87
N CYS A 329 34.00 -9.54 -3.11
CA CYS A 329 35.41 -9.23 -2.92
C CYS A 329 35.62 -7.83 -2.31
N GLY A 330 36.15 -7.78 -1.09
CA GLY A 330 36.44 -6.54 -0.37
C GLY A 330 37.89 -6.45 0.11
N TRP A 331 38.35 -5.27 0.52
CA TRP A 331 39.66 -5.11 1.19
C TRP A 331 39.72 -5.82 2.54
N ALA A 332 38.57 -5.93 3.21
CA ALA A 332 38.37 -6.72 4.41
C ALA A 332 36.95 -7.29 4.45
N GLU A 333 36.74 -8.31 5.28
CA GLU A 333 35.41 -8.85 5.52
C GLU A 333 34.50 -7.80 6.19
N ILE A 334 33.20 -7.82 5.87
CA ILE A 334 32.21 -6.96 6.50
C ILE A 334 31.51 -7.75 7.61
N PRO A 335 31.59 -7.31 8.87
CA PRO A 335 30.91 -7.99 9.97
C PRO A 335 29.41 -8.16 9.70
N GLY A 336 28.95 -9.41 9.72
CA GLY A 336 27.53 -9.76 9.53
C GLY A 336 27.04 -9.71 8.08
N ALA A 337 27.92 -9.56 7.08
CA ALA A 337 27.54 -9.68 5.68
C ALA A 337 27.23 -11.15 5.33
N PRO A 338 26.06 -11.45 4.74
CA PRO A 338 25.59 -12.82 4.51
C PRO A 338 26.14 -13.42 3.20
N PHE A 339 27.44 -13.29 2.93
CA PHE A 339 28.04 -13.82 1.70
C PHE A 339 28.68 -15.19 1.94
N ASP A 340 28.14 -16.23 1.31
CA ASP A 340 28.74 -17.58 1.35
C ASP A 340 30.12 -17.61 0.68
N ARG A 341 30.35 -16.73 -0.31
CA ARG A 341 31.60 -16.62 -1.08
C ARG A 341 32.17 -15.22 -0.93
N PHE A 342 33.08 -15.05 0.02
CA PHE A 342 33.81 -13.79 0.23
C PHE A 342 35.31 -13.97 -0.01
N THR A 343 35.89 -13.09 -0.82
CA THR A 343 37.34 -13.03 -1.08
C THR A 343 37.91 -11.75 -0.52
N THR A 344 38.94 -11.84 0.34
CA THR A 344 39.72 -10.67 0.73
C THR A 344 40.68 -10.32 -0.41
N HIS A 345 40.65 -9.05 -0.84
CA HIS A 345 41.42 -8.56 -1.98
C HIS A 345 42.93 -8.79 -1.79
N ARG A 346 43.55 -9.48 -2.75
CA ARG A 346 45.00 -9.68 -2.83
C ARG A 346 45.60 -8.67 -3.81
N GLY A 347 46.33 -7.70 -3.29
CA GLY A 347 46.95 -6.63 -4.09
C GLY A 347 47.16 -5.34 -3.30
N GLU A 348 47.63 -4.31 -3.97
CA GLU A 348 47.73 -2.96 -3.40
C GLU A 348 46.31 -2.37 -3.24
N SER A 349 45.92 -2.11 -1.98
CA SER A 349 44.61 -1.55 -1.63
C SER A 349 44.63 -0.03 -1.81
N ARG A 350 44.44 0.41 -3.05
CA ARG A 350 44.32 1.82 -3.43
C ARG A 350 43.04 2.06 -4.21
N ARG A 351 42.41 3.23 -4.07
CA ARG A 351 41.23 3.57 -4.88
C ARG A 351 41.64 3.82 -6.32
N SER A 352 41.38 2.86 -7.19
CA SER A 352 41.61 2.96 -8.62
C SER A 352 40.74 1.97 -9.38
N HIS A 353 40.41 2.28 -10.64
CA HIS A 353 39.71 1.32 -11.52
C HIS A 353 40.48 0.00 -11.64
N ALA A 354 41.82 0.02 -11.61
CA ALA A 354 42.65 -1.19 -11.61
C ALA A 354 42.35 -2.11 -10.42
N THR A 355 42.15 -1.52 -9.24
CA THR A 355 41.81 -2.26 -8.01
C THR A 355 40.40 -2.83 -8.10
N ILE A 356 39.42 -2.07 -8.60
CA ILE A 356 38.04 -2.55 -8.83
C ILE A 356 38.03 -3.75 -9.80
N VAL A 357 38.73 -3.63 -10.93
CA VAL A 357 38.88 -4.72 -11.92
C VAL A 357 39.52 -5.96 -11.28
N ALA A 358 40.56 -5.77 -10.46
CA ALA A 358 41.20 -6.87 -9.75
C ALA A 358 40.30 -7.52 -8.69
N GLN A 359 39.40 -6.76 -8.04
CA GLN A 359 38.39 -7.29 -7.13
C GLN A 359 37.34 -8.12 -7.86
N ILE A 360 36.81 -7.60 -8.97
CA ILE A 360 35.85 -8.31 -9.83
C ILE A 360 36.46 -9.62 -10.33
N ARG A 361 37.70 -9.60 -10.83
CA ARG A 361 38.40 -10.83 -11.26
C ARG A 361 38.52 -11.85 -10.14
N GLN A 362 38.87 -11.41 -8.93
CA GLN A 362 39.02 -12.31 -7.78
C GLN A 362 37.69 -12.92 -7.34
N ALA A 363 36.61 -12.13 -7.29
CA ALA A 363 35.27 -12.63 -7.02
C ALA A 363 34.82 -13.66 -8.08
N VAL A 364 35.08 -13.37 -9.36
CA VAL A 364 34.72 -14.27 -10.46
C VAL A 364 35.54 -15.56 -10.39
N ALA A 365 36.85 -15.47 -10.17
CA ALA A 365 37.72 -16.64 -10.02
C ALA A 365 37.26 -17.54 -8.87
N ALA A 366 36.84 -16.96 -7.74
CA ALA A 366 36.26 -17.71 -6.63
C ALA A 366 34.93 -18.39 -6.99
N ALA A 367 34.07 -17.72 -7.77
CA ALA A 367 32.78 -18.26 -8.17
C ALA A 367 32.86 -19.43 -9.16
N ILE A 368 33.91 -19.50 -9.99
CA ILE A 368 34.12 -20.58 -10.97
C ILE A 368 35.10 -21.65 -10.49
N ALA A 369 35.64 -21.53 -9.27
CA ALA A 369 36.66 -22.45 -8.74
C ALA A 369 36.15 -23.90 -8.60
N ASP A 370 34.83 -24.07 -8.43
CA ASP A 370 34.15 -25.37 -8.37
C ASP A 370 33.70 -25.90 -9.75
N GLY A 371 34.07 -25.21 -10.85
CA GLY A 371 33.64 -25.53 -12.20
C GLY A 371 32.25 -24.97 -12.58
N SER A 372 31.65 -24.13 -11.74
CA SER A 372 30.40 -23.45 -12.07
C SER A 372 30.53 -22.61 -13.35
N ALA A 373 29.47 -22.63 -14.17
CA ALA A 373 29.36 -21.85 -15.38
C ALA A 373 28.15 -20.91 -15.31
N PHE A 374 28.31 -19.73 -15.88
CA PHE A 374 27.32 -18.65 -15.83
C PHE A 374 26.98 -18.16 -17.24
N ASP A 375 25.75 -17.70 -17.42
CA ASP A 375 25.26 -17.14 -18.68
C ASP A 375 25.49 -15.62 -18.73
N ALA A 376 25.53 -14.97 -17.56
CA ALA A 376 25.75 -13.54 -17.42
C ALA A 376 26.35 -13.15 -16.05
N VAL A 377 26.89 -11.94 -15.97
CA VAL A 377 27.47 -11.33 -14.77
C VAL A 377 26.76 -10.01 -14.47
N ALA A 378 26.17 -9.90 -13.29
CA ALA A 378 25.58 -8.67 -12.75
C ALA A 378 26.55 -8.03 -11.75
N PHE A 379 26.65 -6.71 -11.75
CA PHE A 379 27.58 -5.98 -10.88
C PHE A 379 26.83 -5.32 -9.73
N CYS A 380 27.28 -5.57 -8.50
CA CYS A 380 26.71 -5.03 -7.29
C CYS A 380 27.72 -4.15 -6.54
N GLU A 381 27.46 -2.86 -6.46
CA GLU A 381 28.36 -1.90 -5.82
C GLU A 381 28.02 -1.74 -4.32
N HIS A 382 29.03 -1.44 -3.51
CA HIS A 382 28.96 -1.45 -2.04
C HIS A 382 28.04 -0.41 -1.39
N ASP A 383 27.66 0.61 -2.14
CA ASP A 383 26.81 1.74 -1.74
C ASP A 383 25.47 1.72 -2.49
N VAL A 384 25.15 0.59 -3.13
CA VAL A 384 23.86 0.37 -3.82
C VAL A 384 23.02 -0.65 -3.06
N LEU A 385 21.72 -0.38 -2.97
CA LEU A 385 20.70 -1.29 -2.45
C LEU A 385 19.90 -1.90 -3.61
N TYR A 386 19.70 -3.22 -3.56
CA TYR A 386 19.01 -3.99 -4.60
C TYR A 386 17.68 -4.54 -4.10
N PRO A 387 16.56 -4.30 -4.82
CA PRO A 387 15.25 -4.79 -4.39
C PRO A 387 15.13 -6.31 -4.56
N PRO A 388 14.27 -7.00 -3.80
CA PRO A 388 14.14 -8.46 -3.84
C PRO A 388 13.93 -9.10 -5.23
N GLY A 389 13.21 -8.43 -6.14
CA GLY A 389 12.93 -8.90 -7.50
C GLY A 389 14.01 -8.54 -8.54
N TYR A 390 15.15 -7.99 -8.12
CA TYR A 390 16.15 -7.42 -9.03
C TYR A 390 16.69 -8.43 -10.05
N PHE A 391 17.16 -9.59 -9.59
CA PHE A 391 17.75 -10.59 -10.50
C PHE A 391 16.71 -11.32 -11.35
N ASP A 392 15.47 -11.41 -10.87
CA ASP A 392 14.34 -11.88 -11.66
C ASP A 392 14.14 -10.98 -12.89
N ARG A 393 14.16 -9.65 -12.71
CA ARG A 393 14.04 -8.68 -13.83
C ARG A 393 15.22 -8.78 -14.81
N LEU A 394 16.44 -8.90 -14.32
CA LEU A 394 17.63 -9.06 -15.16
C LEU A 394 17.57 -10.36 -15.97
N GLY A 395 17.23 -11.47 -15.32
CA GLY A 395 17.13 -12.77 -15.95
C GLY A 395 16.02 -12.84 -16.99
N ASP A 396 14.85 -12.25 -16.71
CA ASP A 396 13.75 -12.17 -17.66
C ASP A 396 14.15 -11.35 -18.89
N ALA A 397 14.84 -10.22 -18.68
CA ALA A 397 15.36 -9.40 -19.79
C ALA A 397 16.38 -10.15 -20.64
N LEU A 398 17.30 -10.91 -20.02
CA LEU A 398 18.24 -11.78 -20.73
C LEU A 398 17.49 -12.89 -21.50
N ALA A 399 16.46 -13.49 -20.91
CA ALA A 399 15.69 -14.54 -21.57
C ALA A 399 14.91 -14.00 -22.78
N ALA A 400 14.31 -12.82 -22.66
CA ALA A 400 13.56 -12.16 -23.72
C ALA A 400 14.46 -11.60 -24.84
N ASN A 401 15.73 -11.27 -24.52
CA ASN A 401 16.69 -10.69 -25.45
C ASN A 401 17.93 -11.59 -25.58
N PRO A 402 17.83 -12.75 -26.25
CA PRO A 402 18.91 -13.74 -26.30
C PRO A 402 20.20 -13.20 -26.95
N ASN A 403 20.07 -12.23 -27.86
CA ASN A 403 21.19 -11.65 -28.61
C ASN A 403 21.74 -10.36 -28.01
N ALA A 404 21.11 -9.79 -26.98
CA ALA A 404 21.61 -8.56 -26.36
C ALA A 404 22.90 -8.87 -25.58
N PRO A 405 24.00 -8.14 -25.83
CA PRO A 405 25.28 -8.36 -25.12
C PRO A 405 25.22 -7.87 -23.66
N VAL A 406 24.33 -6.90 -23.39
CA VAL A 406 24.16 -6.23 -22.10
C VAL A 406 22.67 -6.01 -21.84
N VAL A 407 22.26 -6.24 -20.60
CA VAL A 407 21.02 -5.69 -20.01
C VAL A 407 21.40 -4.50 -19.15
N SER A 408 20.82 -3.35 -19.46
CA SER A 408 20.97 -2.09 -18.72
C SER A 408 19.73 -1.85 -17.87
N HIS A 409 19.90 -1.85 -16.54
CA HIS A 409 18.82 -1.66 -15.59
C HIS A 409 18.64 -0.17 -15.26
N LEU A 410 17.77 0.51 -16.00
CA LEU A 410 17.57 1.95 -15.85
C LEU A 410 16.66 2.31 -14.67
N ASP A 411 16.05 1.36 -13.97
CA ASP A 411 15.16 1.60 -12.83
C ASP A 411 15.93 1.74 -11.51
N TYR A 412 16.50 2.92 -11.28
CA TYR A 412 17.25 3.26 -10.08
C TYR A 412 16.97 4.70 -9.62
N ILE A 413 17.26 4.99 -8.34
CA ILE A 413 17.18 6.29 -7.67
C ILE A 413 18.37 6.58 -6.75
N GLY A 414 18.48 7.83 -6.29
CA GLY A 414 19.46 8.22 -5.27
C GLY A 414 18.87 8.29 -3.86
N LEU A 415 19.72 8.22 -2.84
CA LEU A 415 19.40 8.51 -1.46
C LEU A 415 20.54 9.31 -0.82
N ASN A 416 20.24 10.43 -0.18
CA ASN A 416 21.22 11.12 0.66
C ASN A 416 20.61 11.54 2.01
N GLY A 417 21.39 12.25 2.83
CA GLY A 417 20.95 12.72 4.15
C GLY A 417 19.76 13.68 4.14
N THR A 418 19.24 14.05 2.97
CA THR A 418 18.08 14.92 2.80
C THR A 418 16.84 14.16 2.30
N GLY A 419 16.98 12.89 1.89
CA GLY A 419 15.87 12.04 1.45
C GLY A 419 16.14 11.27 0.15
N TRP A 420 15.10 10.65 -0.39
CA TRP A 420 15.07 9.97 -1.69
C TRP A 420 15.23 10.99 -2.81
N GLN A 421 16.26 10.86 -3.65
CA GLN A 421 16.62 11.81 -4.68
C GLN A 421 16.00 11.42 -6.03
N ARG A 422 15.41 12.40 -6.73
CA ARG A 422 14.97 12.21 -8.12
C ARG A 422 16.16 12.04 -9.03
N VAL A 423 15.95 11.30 -10.11
CA VAL A 423 16.92 11.18 -11.19
C VAL A 423 16.86 12.42 -12.08
N ARG A 424 17.98 13.13 -12.18
CA ARG A 424 18.21 14.25 -13.10
C ARG A 424 18.60 13.75 -14.49
N GLU A 425 19.48 12.76 -14.53
CA GLU A 425 20.03 12.21 -15.78
C GLU A 425 20.26 10.71 -15.62
N ARG A 426 19.72 9.91 -16.53
CA ARG A 426 19.90 8.46 -16.52
C ARG A 426 21.15 8.08 -17.29
N HIS A 427 22.13 7.58 -16.55
CA HIS A 427 23.30 6.91 -17.09
C HIS A 427 23.14 5.39 -17.01
N GLU A 428 24.10 4.67 -17.59
CA GLU A 428 24.20 3.22 -17.58
C GLU A 428 25.46 2.81 -16.79
N PRO A 429 25.56 3.09 -15.47
CA PRO A 429 26.74 2.81 -14.67
C PRO A 429 26.92 1.30 -14.48
N LEU A 430 28.16 0.83 -14.29
CA LEU A 430 28.47 -0.59 -14.18
C LEU A 430 27.54 -1.36 -13.22
N HIS A 431 27.23 -0.79 -12.05
CA HIS A 431 26.39 -1.42 -11.00
C HIS A 431 24.90 -1.59 -11.37
N GLN A 432 24.50 -1.12 -12.55
CA GLN A 432 23.18 -1.35 -13.16
C GLN A 432 23.25 -2.28 -14.38
N LEU A 433 24.44 -2.79 -14.73
CA LEU A 433 24.63 -3.63 -15.90
C LEU A 433 24.62 -5.12 -15.55
N CYS A 434 24.09 -5.91 -16.47
CA CYS A 434 24.28 -7.35 -16.51
C CYS A 434 24.83 -7.72 -17.89
N LEU A 435 26.06 -8.22 -17.93
CA LEU A 435 26.78 -8.55 -19.16
C LEU A 435 26.65 -10.04 -19.45
N ARG A 436 26.39 -10.42 -20.70
CA ARG A 436 26.57 -11.82 -21.14
C ARG A 436 27.98 -12.28 -20.85
N TRP A 437 28.16 -13.55 -20.50
CA TRP A 437 29.46 -14.09 -20.07
C TRP A 437 30.61 -13.78 -21.06
N GLY A 438 30.40 -13.97 -22.36
CA GLY A 438 31.40 -13.64 -23.38
C GLY A 438 31.74 -12.15 -23.44
N THR A 439 30.72 -11.28 -23.40
CA THR A 439 30.89 -9.82 -23.35
C THR A 439 31.64 -9.40 -22.09
N PHE A 440 31.31 -10.00 -20.95
CA PHE A 440 32.01 -9.78 -19.69
C PHE A 440 33.50 -10.12 -19.79
N LEU A 441 33.86 -11.30 -20.31
CA LEU A 441 35.27 -11.71 -20.44
C LEU A 441 36.07 -10.76 -21.34
N GLY A 442 35.51 -10.38 -22.48
CA GLY A 442 36.12 -9.40 -23.39
C GLY A 442 36.30 -8.03 -22.73
N ASN A 443 35.26 -7.56 -22.03
CA ASN A 443 35.28 -6.29 -21.33
C ASN A 443 36.30 -6.28 -20.17
N LEU A 444 36.37 -7.36 -19.39
CA LEU A 444 37.33 -7.50 -18.29
C LEU A 444 38.77 -7.46 -18.82
N ALA A 445 39.08 -8.21 -19.88
CA ALA A 445 40.40 -8.23 -20.48
C ALA A 445 40.82 -6.85 -21.02
N ARG A 446 39.87 -6.13 -21.65
CA ARG A 446 40.07 -4.74 -22.09
C ARG A 446 40.40 -3.83 -20.91
N ALA A 447 39.55 -3.83 -19.87
CA ALA A 447 39.72 -2.97 -18.70
C ALA A 447 41.04 -3.25 -17.96
N GLU A 448 41.46 -4.52 -17.88
CA GLU A 448 42.77 -4.89 -17.33
C GLU A 448 43.95 -4.36 -18.16
N ALA A 449 43.86 -4.41 -19.49
CA ALA A 449 44.89 -3.87 -20.37
C ALA A 449 44.99 -2.34 -20.26
N GLU A 450 43.85 -1.65 -20.24
CA GLU A 450 43.79 -0.19 -20.01
C GLU A 450 44.41 0.19 -18.66
N ALA A 451 44.04 -0.53 -17.60
CA ALA A 451 44.54 -0.31 -16.25
C ALA A 451 46.07 -0.46 -16.15
N LYS A 452 46.65 -1.42 -16.88
CA LYS A 452 48.11 -1.61 -16.97
C LYS A 452 48.79 -0.52 -17.79
N SER A 453 48.12 0.03 -18.79
CA SER A 453 48.69 1.03 -19.69
C SER A 453 48.73 2.46 -19.12
N GLY A 454 48.13 2.68 -17.94
CA GLY A 454 48.02 4.01 -17.32
C GLY A 454 47.01 4.94 -17.99
N LYS A 455 46.26 4.45 -19.00
CA LYS A 455 45.16 5.18 -19.62
C LYS A 455 43.97 5.31 -18.65
N PRO A 456 43.11 6.33 -18.83
CA PRO A 456 41.81 6.35 -18.16
C PRO A 456 41.07 5.05 -18.46
N VAL A 457 40.66 4.34 -17.42
CA VAL A 457 39.91 3.09 -17.52
C VAL A 457 38.43 3.43 -17.39
N VAL A 458 37.63 2.94 -18.33
CA VAL A 458 36.17 2.92 -18.19
C VAL A 458 35.74 1.48 -17.96
N LEU A 459 34.99 1.23 -16.88
CA LEU A 459 34.62 -0.13 -16.50
C LEU A 459 33.48 -0.68 -17.36
N GLU A 460 32.58 0.19 -17.81
CA GLU A 460 31.45 -0.13 -18.66
C GLU A 460 31.92 -0.56 -20.07
N PRO A 461 31.27 -1.58 -20.68
CA PRO A 461 31.52 -1.93 -22.07
C PRO A 461 31.03 -0.84 -23.03
N ASP A 462 31.47 -0.95 -24.29
CA ASP A 462 31.04 -0.11 -25.42
C ASP A 462 31.09 1.40 -25.15
N HIS A 463 32.06 1.85 -24.34
CA HIS A 463 32.22 3.27 -24.04
C HIS A 463 32.66 4.06 -25.28
N GLY A 464 31.76 4.90 -25.80
CA GLY A 464 31.95 5.65 -27.04
C GLY A 464 31.57 4.88 -28.31
N ALA A 465 30.96 3.70 -28.18
CA ALA A 465 30.45 2.88 -29.28
C ALA A 465 28.91 2.81 -29.25
N ASP A 466 28.31 2.22 -30.29
CA ASP A 466 26.86 2.08 -30.40
C ASP A 466 26.30 1.08 -29.37
N ARG A 467 25.32 1.52 -28.57
CA ARG A 467 24.61 0.73 -27.55
C ARG A 467 23.18 0.37 -27.96
N SER A 468 22.85 0.47 -29.25
CA SER A 468 21.53 0.14 -29.79
C SER A 468 21.12 -1.32 -29.56
N ALA A 469 22.10 -2.23 -29.51
CA ALA A 469 21.89 -3.66 -29.29
C ALA A 469 21.65 -4.03 -27.81
N TRP A 470 21.79 -3.09 -26.87
CA TRP A 470 21.57 -3.35 -25.45
C TRP A 470 20.07 -3.45 -25.14
N ALA A 471 19.70 -4.43 -24.32
CA ALA A 471 18.36 -4.49 -23.75
C ALA A 471 18.25 -3.53 -22.57
N ARG A 472 17.16 -2.78 -22.47
CA ARG A 472 16.93 -1.79 -21.40
C ARG A 472 15.71 -2.15 -20.57
N LEU A 473 15.88 -2.16 -19.26
CA LEU A 473 14.78 -2.24 -18.31
C LEU A 473 14.42 -0.82 -17.90
N GLU A 474 13.33 -0.32 -18.48
CA GLU A 474 12.84 1.03 -18.22
C GLU A 474 12.28 1.15 -16.79
N PRO A 475 12.39 2.34 -16.17
CA PRO A 475 11.79 2.61 -14.88
C PRO A 475 10.26 2.59 -14.95
N ALA A 476 9.61 2.23 -13.84
CA ALA A 476 8.15 2.30 -13.74
C ALA A 476 7.61 3.74 -13.84
N ASP A 477 8.43 4.71 -13.42
CA ASP A 477 8.18 6.15 -13.53
C ASP A 477 9.52 6.85 -13.87
N PRO A 478 9.55 7.78 -14.84
CA PRO A 478 10.74 8.58 -15.14
C PRO A 478 11.45 9.19 -13.93
N SER A 479 10.74 9.58 -12.87
CA SER A 479 11.37 10.13 -11.66
C SER A 479 12.09 9.09 -10.79
N GLY A 480 11.73 7.82 -10.95
CA GLY A 480 12.17 6.68 -10.14
C GLY A 480 11.52 6.59 -8.76
N LEU A 481 10.63 7.50 -8.37
CA LEU A 481 10.02 7.53 -7.02
C LEU A 481 8.85 6.55 -6.82
N SER A 482 8.66 5.62 -7.75
CA SER A 482 7.67 4.54 -7.65
C SER A 482 8.25 3.23 -8.15
N GLY A 483 7.53 2.12 -7.92
CA GLY A 483 7.98 0.80 -8.32
C GLY A 483 9.04 0.24 -7.37
N THR A 484 9.98 -0.54 -7.91
CA THR A 484 11.03 -1.23 -7.15
C THR A 484 12.41 -0.87 -7.72
N PRO A 485 12.85 0.39 -7.62
CA PRO A 485 14.14 0.82 -8.13
C PRO A 485 15.28 0.31 -7.25
N SER A 486 16.48 0.12 -7.81
CA SER A 486 17.70 0.05 -7.00
C SER A 486 18.06 1.45 -6.45
N VAL A 487 18.81 1.52 -5.35
CA VAL A 487 19.11 2.80 -4.68
C VAL A 487 20.60 2.99 -4.55
N HIS A 488 21.14 4.03 -5.19
CA HIS A 488 22.50 4.48 -4.94
C HIS A 488 22.54 5.44 -3.75
N VAL A 489 23.22 5.07 -2.67
CA VAL A 489 23.32 5.88 -1.44
C VAL A 489 24.44 6.91 -1.59
N ASN A 490 24.09 8.16 -1.84
CA ASN A 490 25.02 9.25 -2.09
C ASN A 490 25.64 9.81 -0.79
N HIS A 491 26.74 9.22 -0.31
CA HIS A 491 27.45 9.58 0.94
C HIS A 491 28.85 10.16 0.70
N THR A 492 29.36 11.08 1.51
CA THR A 492 30.62 11.80 1.18
C THR A 492 31.92 11.00 1.39
N ALA A 493 31.87 9.87 2.09
CA ALA A 493 33.07 9.10 2.45
C ALA A 493 33.18 7.80 1.64
N GLY A 494 34.11 7.70 0.69
CA GLY A 494 34.45 6.41 0.09
C GLY A 494 33.63 5.94 -1.10
N ARG A 495 33.22 6.87 -1.97
CA ARG A 495 32.55 6.57 -3.24
C ARG A 495 33.54 6.00 -4.27
N PHE A 496 33.13 5.03 -5.08
CA PHE A 496 33.89 4.65 -6.28
C PHE A 496 33.64 5.58 -7.46
N THR A 497 32.43 6.16 -7.56
CA THR A 497 32.04 7.00 -8.68
C THR A 497 31.45 8.33 -8.22
N ALA A 498 31.51 9.35 -9.08
CA ALA A 498 30.75 10.60 -8.92
C ALA A 498 29.31 10.48 -9.46
N HIS A 499 28.85 9.25 -9.76
CA HIS A 499 27.54 8.99 -10.35
C HIS A 499 26.42 9.64 -9.51
N GLY A 500 26.55 9.59 -8.18
CA GLY A 500 25.64 10.22 -7.26
C GLY A 500 25.47 11.75 -7.43
N ASP A 501 26.52 12.44 -7.89
CA ASP A 501 26.53 13.91 -8.02
C ASP A 501 26.04 14.38 -9.41
N VAL A 502 26.06 13.50 -10.41
CA VAL A 502 25.65 13.80 -11.79
C VAL A 502 24.20 13.36 -12.03
N CYS A 503 23.87 12.14 -11.62
CA CYS A 503 22.60 11.50 -11.98
C CYS A 503 21.42 11.90 -11.10
N TYR A 504 21.67 12.41 -9.89
CA TYR A 504 20.60 12.71 -8.93
C TYR A 504 20.54 14.19 -8.60
N GLU A 505 19.31 14.64 -8.29
CA GLU A 505 19.12 15.96 -7.71
C GLU A 505 19.89 16.07 -6.38
N PRO A 506 20.62 17.18 -6.10
CA PRO A 506 21.42 17.32 -4.87
C PRO A 506 20.61 17.20 -3.57
N ARG A 507 19.28 17.36 -3.66
CA ARG A 507 18.34 17.24 -2.55
C ARG A 507 17.34 16.11 -2.80
N GLY A 508 16.95 15.45 -1.72
CA GLY A 508 15.85 14.51 -1.70
C GLY A 508 14.54 15.22 -2.03
N ALA A 509 13.67 14.54 -2.76
CA ALA A 509 12.31 14.98 -3.07
C ALA A 509 11.28 14.45 -2.06
N SER A 510 11.60 13.38 -1.33
CA SER A 510 10.71 12.79 -0.32
C SER A 510 11.51 12.11 0.79
N LEU A 511 10.91 11.97 1.96
CA LEU A 511 11.42 11.11 3.05
C LEU A 511 10.85 9.68 2.99
N TRP A 512 9.87 9.41 2.14
CA TRP A 512 9.18 8.11 1.97
C TRP A 512 9.14 7.73 0.47
N HIS A 513 9.63 6.55 0.13
CA HIS A 513 9.54 5.89 -1.19
C HIS A 513 8.72 4.58 -1.13
N PRO A 514 7.60 4.41 -1.86
CA PRO A 514 6.59 3.33 -1.72
C PRO A 514 7.06 1.89 -1.50
N HIS A 515 8.22 1.50 -2.05
CA HIS A 515 8.82 0.18 -1.80
C HIS A 515 9.83 0.17 -0.65
N TRP A 516 10.64 1.22 -0.53
CA TRP A 516 11.80 1.22 0.34
C TRP A 516 11.47 1.67 1.76
N GLY A 517 10.47 2.53 1.93
CA GLY A 517 10.08 3.02 3.24
C GLY A 517 10.69 4.38 3.53
N GLU A 518 10.77 4.68 4.81
CA GLU A 518 11.35 5.92 5.29
C GLU A 518 12.88 5.95 5.05
N ALA A 519 13.36 7.05 4.48
CA ALA A 519 14.76 7.25 4.10
C ALA A 519 15.74 7.05 5.27
N ARG A 520 15.33 7.42 6.50
CA ARG A 520 16.16 7.30 7.72
C ARG A 520 16.56 5.85 8.04
N HIS A 521 15.79 4.86 7.57
CA HIS A 521 16.12 3.46 7.78
C HIS A 521 17.30 2.99 6.91
N TRP A 522 17.55 3.69 5.80
CA TRP A 522 18.54 3.32 4.79
C TRP A 522 19.76 4.24 4.79
N TRP A 523 19.57 5.51 5.14
CA TRP A 523 20.66 6.49 5.27
C TRP A 523 21.58 6.13 6.45
N PRO A 524 22.92 6.10 6.28
CA PRO A 524 23.86 5.71 7.34
C PRO A 524 24.16 6.80 8.36
N GLY A 525 23.73 8.05 8.15
CA GLY A 525 24.03 9.18 9.03
C GLY A 525 22.77 9.83 9.64
N PRO A 526 22.93 10.95 10.37
CA PRO A 526 21.78 11.79 10.71
C PRO A 526 21.18 12.38 9.43
N MET A 527 19.85 12.49 9.39
CA MET A 527 19.15 13.20 8.34
C MET A 527 19.32 14.71 8.57
N VAL A 528 19.82 15.43 7.56
CA VAL A 528 19.83 16.89 7.53
C VAL A 528 18.54 17.29 6.84
N THR A 529 17.51 17.62 7.60
CA THR A 529 16.30 18.25 7.06
C THR A 529 16.68 19.60 6.47
N VAL A 530 17.06 19.62 5.19
CA VAL A 530 17.24 20.86 4.46
C VAL A 530 15.86 21.39 4.16
N SER A 531 15.61 22.65 4.48
CA SER A 531 14.34 23.37 4.35
C SER A 531 13.74 23.44 2.93
N ASN A 532 14.34 22.74 1.95
CA ASN A 532 13.97 22.70 0.53
C ASN A 532 13.94 21.26 -0.03
N VAL A 533 13.84 20.21 0.79
CA VAL A 533 13.15 18.98 0.36
C VAL A 533 11.73 19.42 0.00
N ASP A 534 11.12 18.84 -1.04
CA ASP A 534 9.72 19.14 -1.35
C ASP A 534 8.81 18.64 -0.22
N VAL A 535 8.73 19.45 0.82
CA VAL A 535 7.87 19.29 1.98
C VAL A 535 6.47 19.81 1.67
N THR A 536 6.06 19.89 0.40
CA THR A 536 4.64 20.14 0.08
C THR A 536 3.74 18.99 0.51
N GLN A 537 4.31 17.82 0.84
CA GLN A 537 3.63 16.74 1.57
C GLN A 537 3.54 16.98 3.08
N PHE A 538 4.31 17.92 3.65
CA PHE A 538 4.27 18.33 5.07
C PHE A 538 4.72 19.79 5.23
N LYS A 539 3.87 20.78 4.91
CA LYS A 539 4.25 22.19 5.09
C LYS A 539 4.52 22.50 6.57
N ALA A 540 5.79 22.68 6.93
CA ALA A 540 6.16 23.60 8.01
C ALA A 540 6.27 25.01 7.41
N GLN A 541 5.29 25.87 7.71
CA GLN A 541 5.43 27.30 7.48
C GLN A 541 6.68 27.81 8.21
N LYS A 542 7.39 28.78 7.60
CA LYS A 542 8.36 29.63 8.35
C LYS A 542 7.70 30.03 9.67
N PRO A 543 8.39 29.98 10.82
CA PRO A 543 7.80 30.42 12.07
C PRO A 543 7.36 31.87 11.90
N ALA A 544 6.05 32.09 11.83
CA ALA A 544 5.49 33.38 12.16
C ALA A 544 6.03 33.73 13.55
N GLY A 545 6.57 34.95 13.69
CA GLY A 545 7.28 35.39 14.88
C GLY A 545 6.56 34.96 16.18
N CYS A 546 7.36 34.56 17.18
CA CYS A 546 6.91 34.09 18.48
C CYS A 546 5.66 34.83 18.98
N SER A 547 4.52 34.12 19.11
CA SER A 547 3.25 34.70 19.60
C SER A 547 3.36 35.25 21.03
N ALA A 548 4.37 34.80 21.79
CA ALA A 548 4.77 35.38 23.07
C ALA A 548 5.16 36.87 22.95
N CYS A 549 5.90 37.23 21.90
CA CYS A 549 6.35 38.60 21.67
C CYS A 549 5.19 39.48 21.18
N GLU A 550 4.27 38.91 20.39
CA GLU A 550 3.10 39.61 19.88
C GLU A 550 2.10 39.95 20.98
N ALA A 551 1.66 39.00 21.82
CA ALA A 551 0.69 39.29 22.88
C ALA A 551 1.20 40.37 23.87
N ASN A 552 2.52 40.39 24.13
CA ASN A 552 3.16 41.39 24.99
C ASN A 552 3.31 42.76 24.34
N ALA A 553 3.23 42.86 23.00
CA ALA A 553 3.32 44.12 22.27
C ALA A 553 2.00 44.90 22.21
N HIS A 554 0.86 44.27 22.57
CA HIS A 554 -0.47 44.87 22.42
C HIS A 554 -1.11 45.22 23.78
N PRO A 555 -1.70 46.41 23.95
CA PRO A 555 -2.24 46.85 25.23
C PRO A 555 -3.57 46.17 25.61
N THR A 556 -4.37 45.76 24.62
CA THR A 556 -5.71 45.19 24.82
C THR A 556 -5.94 43.92 23.96
N PRO A 557 -6.89 43.04 24.36
CA PRO A 557 -7.33 41.92 23.52
C PRO A 557 -7.75 42.33 22.10
N ALA A 558 -8.49 43.44 21.98
CA ALA A 558 -8.96 43.95 20.69
C ALA A 558 -7.80 44.37 19.76
N ALA A 559 -6.81 45.10 20.29
CA ALA A 559 -5.62 45.49 19.54
C ALA A 559 -4.81 44.26 19.09
N TRP A 560 -4.71 43.24 19.95
CA TRP A 560 -4.04 41.99 19.59
C TRP A 560 -4.77 41.23 18.48
N ALA A 561 -6.10 41.16 18.52
CA ALA A 561 -6.89 40.54 17.46
C ALA A 561 -6.78 41.31 16.13
N GLU A 562 -6.83 42.65 16.15
CA GLU A 562 -6.64 43.48 14.96
C GLU A 562 -5.26 43.28 14.32
N ALA A 563 -4.20 43.29 15.14
CA ALA A 563 -2.85 43.00 14.68
C ALA A 563 -2.72 41.57 14.13
N SER A 564 -3.35 40.59 14.78
CA SER A 564 -3.35 39.18 14.34
C SER A 564 -4.11 38.97 13.03
N ALA A 565 -5.17 39.75 12.78
CA ALA A 565 -5.93 39.73 11.54
C ALA A 565 -5.17 40.42 10.39
N ALA A 566 -4.42 41.50 10.69
CA ALA A 566 -3.67 42.25 9.69
C ALA A 566 -2.36 41.57 9.27
N LYS A 567 -1.77 40.74 10.14
CA LYS A 567 -0.47 40.08 9.90
C LYS A 567 -0.66 38.73 9.22
N PRO A 568 -0.17 38.53 7.98
CA PRO A 568 -0.30 37.26 7.28
C PRO A 568 0.25 36.06 8.09
N SER A 569 -0.57 35.03 8.24
CA SER A 569 -0.27 33.74 8.90
C SER A 569 -1.20 32.64 8.38
N ASP A 570 -1.03 31.39 8.79
CA ASP A 570 -2.00 30.31 8.52
C ASP A 570 -3.38 30.50 9.16
N PHE A 571 -3.64 31.57 9.92
CA PHE A 571 -4.90 31.77 10.63
C PHE A 571 -5.50 33.18 10.50
N HIS A 572 -4.74 34.18 10.07
CA HIS A 572 -5.13 35.60 10.17
C HIS A 572 -6.51 35.94 9.57
N GLU A 573 -6.86 35.37 8.43
CA GLU A 573 -8.17 35.59 7.77
C GLU A 573 -9.35 34.99 8.57
N HIS A 574 -9.07 34.06 9.50
CA HIS A 574 -10.08 33.41 10.36
C HIS A 574 -10.28 34.12 11.70
N VAL A 575 -9.45 35.12 12.02
CA VAL A 575 -9.53 35.86 13.29
C VAL A 575 -10.88 36.58 13.43
N GLY A 576 -11.36 37.22 12.35
CA GLY A 576 -12.67 37.88 12.35
C GLY A 576 -13.81 36.89 12.60
N THR A 577 -13.81 35.77 11.88
CA THR A 577 -14.80 34.70 12.03
C THR A 577 -14.88 34.17 13.45
N LEU A 578 -13.73 33.80 14.04
CA LEU A 578 -13.70 33.22 15.38
C LEU A 578 -14.09 34.26 16.45
N ARG A 579 -13.74 35.54 16.26
CA ARG A 579 -14.16 36.65 17.12
C ARG A 579 -15.68 36.86 17.09
N GLU A 580 -16.30 36.83 15.91
CA GLU A 580 -17.76 36.97 15.75
C GLU A 580 -18.54 35.82 16.42
N LEU A 581 -18.02 34.60 16.34
CA LEU A 581 -18.60 33.45 17.03
C LEU A 581 -18.45 33.57 18.55
N ALA A 582 -17.25 33.94 19.02
CA ALA A 582 -16.99 34.15 20.44
C ALA A 582 -17.86 35.27 21.05
N ALA A 583 -18.20 36.31 20.29
CA ALA A 583 -19.12 37.37 20.73
C ALA A 583 -20.55 36.90 21.01
N LYS A 584 -20.93 35.72 20.52
CA LYS A 584 -22.23 35.09 20.80
C LYS A 584 -22.17 34.11 21.98
N CYS A 585 -21.02 34.00 22.65
CA CYS A 585 -20.73 32.97 23.63
C CYS A 585 -20.35 33.59 24.98
N SER A 586 -20.80 32.99 26.08
CA SER A 586 -20.39 33.38 27.44
C SER A 586 -19.13 32.62 27.90
N SER A 587 -18.74 31.58 27.18
CA SER A 587 -17.58 30.75 27.49
C SER A 587 -16.97 30.15 26.23
N ALA A 588 -15.64 30.04 26.19
CA ALA A 588 -14.93 29.37 25.12
C ALA A 588 -13.82 28.46 25.65
N ALA A 589 -13.47 27.44 24.87
CA ALA A 589 -12.29 26.62 25.07
C ALA A 589 -11.51 26.41 23.79
N GLU A 590 -10.21 26.19 23.94
CA GLU A 590 -9.31 25.74 22.88
C GLU A 590 -8.62 24.43 23.29
N LEU A 591 -8.58 23.50 22.33
CA LEU A 591 -7.71 22.32 22.35
C LEU A 591 -6.71 22.45 21.21
N SER A 592 -5.42 22.63 21.52
CA SER A 592 -4.39 22.86 20.50
C SER A 592 -3.04 22.23 20.82
N LEU A 593 -2.27 21.89 19.79
CA LEU A 593 -0.88 21.40 19.93
C LEU A 593 0.18 22.48 19.62
N TRP A 594 -0.24 23.70 19.24
CA TRP A 594 0.62 24.74 18.65
C TRP A 594 0.32 26.14 19.25
N MET A 595 1.15 27.14 18.95
CA MET A 595 1.10 28.49 19.57
C MET A 595 0.50 29.59 18.67
N LYS A 596 -0.58 29.28 17.94
CA LYS A 596 -1.24 30.16 16.95
C LYS A 596 -2.20 31.20 17.57
N PRO A 597 -2.64 32.26 16.84
CA PRO A 597 -3.37 33.39 17.41
C PRO A 597 -4.88 33.18 17.60
N ALA A 598 -5.40 31.94 17.64
CA ALA A 598 -6.81 31.68 17.92
C ALA A 598 -7.24 32.25 19.29
N ASP A 599 -6.35 32.18 20.28
CA ASP A 599 -6.49 32.84 21.58
C ASP A 599 -6.91 34.30 21.44
N ALA A 600 -6.28 35.06 20.54
CA ALA A 600 -6.52 36.49 20.33
C ALA A 600 -7.95 36.77 19.85
N ALA A 601 -8.45 35.93 18.92
CA ALA A 601 -9.81 36.05 18.40
C ALA A 601 -10.86 35.73 19.47
N LEU A 602 -10.64 34.64 20.22
CA LEU A 602 -11.55 34.20 21.29
C LEU A 602 -11.66 35.27 22.38
N VAL A 603 -10.52 35.74 22.89
CA VAL A 603 -10.51 36.73 23.98
C VAL A 603 -11.08 38.09 23.57
N ALA A 604 -10.89 38.51 22.32
CA ALA A 604 -11.40 39.78 21.81
C ALA A 604 -12.89 39.73 21.44
N GLY A 605 -13.44 38.52 21.26
CA GLY A 605 -14.85 38.31 20.96
C GLY A 605 -15.70 38.14 22.21
N LEU A 606 -15.21 37.39 23.21
CA LEU A 606 -15.95 37.11 24.43
C LEU A 606 -16.44 38.40 25.14
N PRO A 607 -17.64 38.37 25.77
CA PRO A 607 -18.12 39.47 26.58
C PRO A 607 -17.22 39.70 27.80
N ALA A 608 -17.37 40.86 28.45
CA ALA A 608 -16.50 41.27 29.55
C ALA A 608 -16.46 40.29 30.73
N ASP A 609 -17.56 39.57 30.97
CA ASP A 609 -17.74 38.54 31.98
C ASP A 609 -17.46 37.11 31.46
N GLY A 610 -17.11 36.95 30.18
CA GLY A 610 -16.88 35.67 29.55
C GLY A 610 -15.65 34.92 30.09
N THR A 611 -15.69 33.60 30.03
CA THR A 611 -14.61 32.71 30.50
C THR A 611 -13.90 32.02 29.35
N PHE A 612 -12.59 31.77 29.52
CA PHE A 612 -11.76 31.13 28.50
C PHE A 612 -10.82 30.07 29.09
N VAL A 613 -10.86 28.86 28.52
CA VAL A 613 -9.97 27.76 28.87
C VAL A 613 -9.06 27.42 27.68
N SER A 614 -7.74 27.49 27.85
CA SER A 614 -6.77 27.09 26.82
C SER A 614 -6.02 25.86 27.28
N VAL A 615 -6.13 24.76 26.54
CA VAL A 615 -5.43 23.49 26.82
C VAL A 615 -4.33 23.27 25.78
N CYS A 616 -3.13 23.00 26.27
CA CYS A 616 -1.96 22.71 25.44
C CYS A 616 -0.99 21.80 26.21
N PRO A 617 -0.22 20.90 25.54
CA PRO A 617 0.74 20.03 26.23
C PRO A 617 1.84 20.78 27.00
N ARG A 618 2.04 22.06 26.71
CA ARG A 618 3.02 22.94 27.38
C ARG A 618 2.39 24.31 27.65
N PRO A 619 2.83 25.03 28.69
CA PRO A 619 2.34 26.38 28.94
C PRO A 619 2.55 27.29 27.73
N LYS A 620 1.48 27.94 27.24
CA LYS A 620 1.63 28.92 26.16
C LYS A 620 2.17 30.24 26.73
N PRO A 621 3.18 30.87 26.10
CA PRO A 621 3.77 32.10 26.63
C PRO A 621 2.77 33.26 26.83
N GLN A 622 1.73 33.35 26.01
CA GLN A 622 0.67 34.37 26.11
C GLN A 622 -0.25 34.19 27.33
N TRP A 623 -0.23 33.05 28.02
CA TRP A 623 -1.12 32.78 29.15
C TRP A 623 -0.94 33.77 30.31
N ALA A 624 0.28 34.28 30.52
CA ALA A 624 0.51 35.33 31.53
C ALA A 624 -0.24 36.62 31.18
N ARG A 625 -0.24 37.00 29.89
CA ARG A 625 -0.94 38.19 29.39
C ARG A 625 -2.46 38.00 29.44
N LEU A 626 -2.95 36.84 29.02
CA LEU A 626 -4.36 36.48 29.13
C LEU A 626 -4.83 36.51 30.59
N ARG A 627 -4.04 35.98 31.52
CA ARG A 627 -4.35 36.07 32.96
C ARG A 627 -4.38 37.52 33.45
N GLY A 628 -3.51 38.39 32.92
CA GLY A 628 -3.54 39.82 33.20
C GLY A 628 -4.82 40.52 32.75
N TRP A 629 -5.36 40.16 31.58
CA TRP A 629 -6.61 40.74 31.05
C TRP A 629 -7.88 40.12 31.63
N LEU A 630 -7.89 38.82 31.91
CA LEU A 630 -9.09 38.08 32.30
C LEU A 630 -9.17 37.77 33.79
N GLY A 631 -8.05 37.84 34.51
CA GLY A 631 -7.97 37.45 35.91
C GLY A 631 -8.39 36.00 36.11
N ALA A 632 -9.33 35.78 37.05
CA ALA A 632 -9.87 34.45 37.36
C ALA A 632 -10.75 33.84 36.25
N ARG A 633 -11.09 34.60 35.21
CA ARG A 633 -11.91 34.12 34.08
C ARG A 633 -11.11 33.35 33.03
N PHE A 634 -9.77 33.33 33.15
CA PHE A 634 -8.90 32.58 32.26
C PHE A 634 -8.22 31.42 32.97
N GLU A 635 -8.27 30.25 32.34
CA GLU A 635 -7.56 29.05 32.80
C GLU A 635 -6.67 28.49 31.68
N GLY A 636 -5.36 28.46 31.93
CA GLY A 636 -4.40 27.76 31.07
C GLY A 636 -4.07 26.39 31.67
N ARG A 637 -4.34 25.31 30.94
CA ARG A 637 -4.12 23.93 31.38
C ARG A 637 -3.01 23.26 30.60
N THR A 638 -1.94 22.88 31.30
CA THR A 638 -0.87 22.06 30.72
C THR A 638 -1.28 20.60 30.76
N ALA A 639 -1.87 20.12 29.68
CA ALA A 639 -2.34 18.75 29.54
C ALA A 639 -2.37 18.34 28.06
N ASP A 640 -2.37 17.04 27.80
CA ASP A 640 -2.64 16.51 26.47
C ASP A 640 -4.08 16.84 26.05
N PRO A 641 -4.30 17.60 24.95
CA PRO A 641 -5.64 17.90 24.46
C PRO A 641 -6.49 16.65 24.21
N ALA A 642 -5.89 15.51 23.84
CA ALA A 642 -6.62 14.26 23.59
C ALA A 642 -7.26 13.66 24.86
N ALA A 643 -6.71 13.98 26.04
CA ALA A 643 -7.13 13.44 27.32
C ALA A 643 -7.80 14.47 28.24
N ALA A 644 -7.82 15.75 27.86
CA ALA A 644 -8.28 16.82 28.73
C ALA A 644 -9.81 16.91 28.79
N ASP A 645 -10.36 16.90 30.01
CA ASP A 645 -11.78 17.16 30.21
C ASP A 645 -12.05 18.65 30.36
N LEU A 646 -12.85 19.20 29.43
CA LEU A 646 -13.27 20.59 29.46
C LEU A 646 -14.51 20.79 30.36
N PRO A 647 -14.64 21.94 31.03
CA PRO A 647 -15.94 22.35 31.59
C PRO A 647 -16.96 22.55 30.44
N PRO A 648 -18.27 22.62 30.75
CA PRO A 648 -19.25 23.06 29.78
C PRO A 648 -18.87 24.43 29.22
N VAL A 649 -18.86 24.58 27.89
CA VAL A 649 -18.51 25.81 27.19
C VAL A 649 -19.46 26.06 26.02
N ASP A 650 -19.65 27.31 25.60
CA ASP A 650 -20.49 27.60 24.43
C ASP A 650 -19.72 27.34 23.11
N LEU A 651 -18.42 27.65 23.09
CA LEU A 651 -17.57 27.50 21.91
C LEU A 651 -16.34 26.63 22.18
N LEU A 652 -16.08 25.66 21.31
CA LEU A 652 -14.86 24.87 21.31
C LEU A 652 -14.09 25.04 20.00
N PHE A 653 -12.85 25.51 20.08
CA PHE A 653 -11.91 25.56 18.96
C PHE A 653 -10.92 24.39 19.05
N ILE A 654 -10.70 23.67 17.93
CA ILE A 654 -9.83 22.50 17.84
C ILE A 654 -8.80 22.70 16.71
N ASP A 655 -7.52 22.68 17.07
CA ASP A 655 -6.37 22.62 16.15
C ASP A 655 -5.26 21.73 16.75
N THR A 656 -5.52 20.42 16.75
CA THR A 656 -4.66 19.39 17.34
C THR A 656 -3.89 18.62 16.26
N GLU A 657 -3.77 17.30 16.38
CA GLU A 657 -3.35 16.42 15.28
C GLU A 657 -4.48 16.35 14.25
N HIS A 658 -4.12 16.38 12.96
CA HIS A 658 -5.06 16.56 11.84
C HIS A 658 -5.55 15.24 11.23
N THR A 659 -5.55 14.15 11.99
CA THR A 659 -6.13 12.86 11.59
C THR A 659 -7.57 12.70 12.08
N ALA A 660 -8.38 11.95 11.34
CA ALA A 660 -9.73 11.59 11.73
C ALA A 660 -9.76 10.83 13.07
N ASP A 661 -8.79 9.93 13.27
CA ASP A 661 -8.65 9.14 14.51
C ASP A 661 -8.32 10.00 15.73
N ALA A 662 -7.64 11.14 15.54
CA ALA A 662 -7.37 12.09 16.61
C ALA A 662 -8.56 13.01 16.87
N LEU A 663 -9.25 13.48 15.82
CA LEU A 663 -10.35 14.44 15.94
C LEU A 663 -11.65 13.78 16.43
N MET A 664 -12.00 12.58 15.95
CA MET A 664 -13.28 11.94 16.26
C MET A 664 -13.47 11.71 17.78
N PRO A 665 -12.47 11.23 18.55
CA PRO A 665 -12.58 11.11 20.00
C PRO A 665 -12.83 12.45 20.71
N LEU A 666 -12.21 13.55 20.24
CA LEU A 666 -12.43 14.88 20.80
C LEU A 666 -13.87 15.35 20.57
N LEU A 667 -14.39 15.15 19.36
CA LEU A 667 -15.76 15.49 19.00
C LEU A 667 -16.76 14.72 19.87
N GLU A 668 -16.61 13.39 19.99
CA GLU A 668 -17.52 12.56 20.80
C GLU A 668 -17.43 12.87 22.29
N ARG A 669 -16.24 13.14 22.82
CA ARG A 669 -16.03 13.46 24.23
C ARG A 669 -16.69 14.79 24.63
N HIS A 670 -16.63 15.78 23.75
CA HIS A 670 -17.03 17.15 24.09
C HIS A 670 -18.38 17.58 23.52
N ARG A 671 -19.00 16.86 22.56
CA ARG A 671 -20.27 17.26 21.93
C ARG A 671 -21.40 17.62 22.89
N GLU A 672 -21.49 16.99 24.06
CA GLU A 672 -22.53 17.29 25.05
C GLU A 672 -22.17 18.46 25.96
N ARG A 673 -20.88 18.75 26.08
CA ARG A 673 -20.33 19.85 26.89
C ARG A 673 -20.24 21.16 26.10
N VAL A 674 -20.31 21.11 24.77
CA VAL A 674 -20.31 22.30 23.91
C VAL A 674 -21.75 22.73 23.63
N GLY A 675 -22.10 23.95 24.02
CA GLY A 675 -23.45 24.51 23.98
C GLY A 675 -23.87 25.09 22.62
N LYS A 676 -22.93 25.67 21.85
CA LYS A 676 -23.25 26.38 20.59
C LYS A 676 -22.40 25.95 19.41
N TYR A 677 -21.07 26.13 19.48
CA TYR A 677 -20.19 26.05 18.31
C TYR A 677 -18.99 25.12 18.53
N ILE A 678 -18.74 24.23 17.56
CA ILE A 678 -17.45 23.55 17.41
C ILE A 678 -16.78 24.11 16.15
N VAL A 679 -15.55 24.59 16.30
CA VAL A 679 -14.76 25.16 15.22
C VAL A 679 -13.52 24.32 15.03
N VAL A 680 -13.36 23.76 13.84
CA VAL A 680 -12.21 22.91 13.49
C VAL A 680 -11.40 23.61 12.40
N HIS A 681 -10.09 23.73 12.63
CA HIS A 681 -9.16 24.33 11.67
C HIS A 681 -8.48 23.26 10.80
N CYS A 682 -7.71 23.70 9.79
CA CYS A 682 -6.98 22.84 8.86
C CYS A 682 -7.87 21.91 8.00
N THR A 683 -9.14 22.27 7.81
CA THR A 683 -10.14 21.41 7.14
C THR A 683 -10.00 21.34 5.62
N GLU A 684 -9.11 22.13 5.02
CA GLU A 684 -8.79 22.08 3.60
C GLU A 684 -7.44 21.39 3.37
N THR A 685 -6.37 21.83 4.05
CA THR A 685 -5.04 21.24 3.86
C THR A 685 -4.94 19.83 4.39
N PHE A 686 -5.54 19.57 5.56
CA PHE A 686 -5.58 18.25 6.16
C PHE A 686 -6.99 17.67 6.16
N GLY A 687 -7.79 18.07 5.17
CA GLY A 687 -9.20 17.72 5.08
C GLY A 687 -9.41 16.25 4.74
N GLU A 688 -8.94 15.82 3.56
CA GLU A 688 -9.06 14.43 3.11
C GLU A 688 -7.90 13.55 3.61
N SER A 689 -6.69 14.10 3.71
CA SER A 689 -5.49 13.41 4.20
C SER A 689 -4.98 14.09 5.47
N GLY A 690 -4.70 13.34 6.53
CA GLY A 690 -4.21 13.88 7.80
C GLY A 690 -2.71 14.18 7.79
N ASP A 691 -2.20 14.61 8.95
CA ASP A 691 -0.79 14.92 9.20
C ASP A 691 0.09 13.69 9.49
N ARG A 692 -0.52 12.50 9.65
CA ARG A 692 0.18 11.21 9.60
C ARG A 692 0.06 10.58 8.20
N PRO A 693 1.14 9.96 7.68
CA PRO A 693 1.05 9.21 6.42
C PRO A 693 -0.10 8.20 6.46
N ASP A 694 -0.92 8.19 5.41
CA ASP A 694 -2.04 7.26 5.20
C ASP A 694 -3.20 7.33 6.21
N ALA A 695 -3.23 8.35 7.07
CA ALA A 695 -4.34 8.60 7.97
C ALA A 695 -5.41 9.48 7.29
N PRO A 696 -6.71 9.12 7.36
CA PRO A 696 -7.78 9.98 6.87
C PRO A 696 -7.74 11.35 7.57
N GLY A 697 -7.98 12.42 6.82
CA GLY A 697 -7.96 13.79 7.33
C GLY A 697 -9.20 14.16 8.12
N VAL A 698 -9.22 15.39 8.66
CA VAL A 698 -10.28 15.86 9.57
C VAL A 698 -11.69 15.85 8.97
N LEU A 699 -11.86 15.96 7.63
CA LEU A 699 -13.17 15.89 7.00
C LEU A 699 -13.81 14.51 7.13
N HIS A 700 -13.04 13.44 7.25
CA HIS A 700 -13.58 12.09 7.48
C HIS A 700 -14.25 11.98 8.85
N ALA A 701 -13.60 12.50 9.90
CA ALA A 701 -14.21 12.59 11.23
C ALA A 701 -15.42 13.51 11.23
N LEU A 702 -15.34 14.69 10.59
CA LEU A 702 -16.45 15.64 10.52
C LEU A 702 -17.67 15.06 9.78
N ARG A 703 -17.49 14.36 8.66
CA ARG A 703 -18.58 13.68 7.92
C ARG A 703 -19.28 12.68 8.83
N THR A 704 -18.49 11.82 9.48
CA THR A 704 -18.98 10.78 10.38
C THR A 704 -19.72 11.38 11.58
N PHE A 705 -19.13 12.40 12.21
CA PHE A 705 -19.71 13.10 13.35
C PHE A 705 -21.04 13.78 13.00
N CYS A 706 -21.07 14.59 11.94
CA CYS A 706 -22.29 15.26 11.51
C CYS A 706 -23.36 14.24 11.06
N HIS A 707 -22.99 13.11 10.48
CA HIS A 707 -23.94 12.05 10.14
C HIS A 707 -24.55 11.43 11.40
N ARG A 708 -23.73 11.06 12.40
CA ARG A 708 -24.18 10.45 13.66
C ARG A 708 -24.95 11.43 14.57
N HIS A 709 -24.64 12.71 14.48
CA HIS A 709 -25.20 13.76 15.33
C HIS A 709 -25.84 14.86 14.49
N PRO A 710 -27.02 14.63 13.88
CA PRO A 710 -27.65 15.58 12.95
C PRO A 710 -28.04 16.92 13.58
N GLY A 711 -28.06 17.02 14.91
CA GLY A 711 -28.20 18.28 15.63
C GLY A 711 -27.02 19.23 15.45
N TRP A 712 -25.86 18.76 14.97
CA TRP A 712 -24.71 19.58 14.59
C TRP A 712 -24.72 19.85 13.08
N VAL A 713 -25.13 21.06 12.69
CA VAL A 713 -25.19 21.51 11.30
C VAL A 713 -23.95 22.32 10.93
N VAL A 714 -23.46 22.16 9.69
CA VAL A 714 -22.37 22.99 9.17
C VAL A 714 -22.93 24.35 8.78
N THR A 715 -22.47 25.43 9.40
CA THR A 715 -22.91 26.80 9.07
C THR A 715 -21.94 27.53 8.16
N ARG A 716 -20.67 27.10 8.15
CA ARG A 716 -19.60 27.75 7.40
C ARG A 716 -18.49 26.77 7.05
N ARG A 717 -18.00 26.86 5.81
CA ARG A 717 -16.77 26.20 5.35
C ARG A 717 -15.88 27.18 4.57
N ASP A 718 -14.79 27.58 5.21
CA ASP A 718 -13.76 28.41 4.60
C ASP A 718 -12.64 27.53 4.04
N ARG A 719 -12.09 27.89 2.87
CA ARG A 719 -11.01 27.12 2.19
C ARG A 719 -9.64 27.83 2.21
N ASN A 720 -9.61 29.12 2.54
CA ASN A 720 -8.39 29.91 2.75
C ASN A 720 -7.72 29.54 4.08
N ASN A 721 -6.44 29.91 4.25
CA ASN A 721 -5.68 29.69 5.50
C ASN A 721 -5.84 28.27 6.05
N HIS A 722 -5.50 27.27 5.23
CA HIS A 722 -5.61 25.84 5.53
C HIS A 722 -7.03 25.29 5.79
N GLY A 723 -8.05 26.15 5.78
CA GLY A 723 -9.46 25.81 5.92
C GLY A 723 -9.97 25.89 7.35
N LEU A 724 -11.24 26.28 7.49
CA LEU A 724 -11.97 26.37 8.76
C LEU A 724 -13.39 25.87 8.56
N MET A 725 -13.88 25.03 9.47
CA MET A 725 -15.28 24.58 9.48
C MET A 725 -15.94 24.93 10.81
N VAL A 726 -17.18 25.44 10.73
CA VAL A 726 -18.00 25.78 11.88
C VAL A 726 -19.21 24.85 11.92
N LEU A 727 -19.30 24.08 13.01
CA LEU A 727 -20.48 23.29 13.36
C LEU A 727 -21.29 24.06 14.41
N SER A 728 -22.59 24.18 14.19
CA SER A 728 -23.52 24.77 15.14
C SER A 728 -24.56 23.77 15.59
N ARG A 729 -24.97 23.86 16.85
CA ARG A 729 -26.17 23.18 17.38
C ARG A 729 -27.28 24.15 17.79
N CYS A 730 -27.13 25.42 17.45
CA CYS A 730 -28.12 26.46 17.72
C CYS A 730 -29.32 26.28 16.79
N ALA A 731 -30.53 26.39 17.33
CA ALA A 731 -31.75 26.17 16.56
C ALA A 731 -31.93 27.23 15.44
N GLU A 732 -31.49 28.46 15.70
CA GLU A 732 -31.50 29.58 14.77
C GLU A 732 -30.57 29.39 13.56
N ASP A 733 -29.56 28.54 13.66
CA ASP A 733 -28.61 28.26 12.58
C ASP A 733 -29.11 27.14 11.64
N VAL A 734 -30.19 26.44 12.00
CA VAL A 734 -30.81 25.42 11.14
C VAL A 734 -31.58 26.12 10.02
N LYS A 735 -31.12 25.96 8.78
CA LYS A 735 -31.75 26.58 7.61
C LYS A 735 -33.20 26.15 7.45
N GLN A 736 -34.07 27.12 7.13
CA GLN A 736 -35.48 26.87 6.88
C GLN A 736 -35.68 25.97 5.64
N LYS A 737 -36.50 24.92 5.82
CA LYS A 737 -36.94 24.05 4.73
C LYS A 737 -38.05 24.73 3.91
N PRO A 738 -38.28 24.32 2.66
CA PRO A 738 -39.43 24.81 1.88
C PRO A 738 -40.76 24.53 2.59
N ALA A 739 -41.84 25.24 2.25
CA ALA A 739 -43.17 24.97 2.80
C ALA A 739 -43.59 23.50 2.60
N LEU A 740 -44.35 22.92 3.53
CA LEU A 740 -44.70 21.49 3.54
C LEU A 740 -45.32 20.99 2.23
N TRP A 741 -46.21 21.78 1.60
CA TRP A 741 -46.79 21.43 0.30
C TRP A 741 -45.74 21.30 -0.80
N ARG A 742 -44.70 22.15 -0.77
CA ARG A 742 -43.59 22.12 -1.74
C ARG A 742 -42.63 20.96 -1.46
N GLN A 743 -42.45 20.58 -0.20
CA GLN A 743 -41.71 19.35 0.18
C GLN A 743 -42.44 18.11 -0.37
N ALA A 744 -43.76 18.03 -0.14
CA ALA A 744 -44.59 16.93 -0.64
C ALA A 744 -44.53 16.83 -2.17
N MET A 745 -44.68 17.96 -2.88
CA MET A 745 -44.53 17.98 -4.35
C MET A 745 -43.15 17.53 -4.82
N ASN A 746 -42.07 18.02 -4.19
CA ASN A 746 -40.71 17.64 -4.55
C ASN A 746 -40.44 16.15 -4.32
N TYR A 747 -40.93 15.60 -3.20
CA TYR A 747 -40.79 14.19 -2.87
C TYR A 747 -41.59 13.31 -3.84
N THR A 748 -42.86 13.65 -4.11
CA THR A 748 -43.69 12.93 -5.09
C THR A 748 -43.05 12.95 -6.48
N ALA A 749 -42.52 14.10 -6.91
CA ALA A 749 -41.82 14.20 -8.19
C ALA A 749 -40.54 13.34 -8.22
N ALA A 750 -39.81 13.23 -7.11
CA ALA A 750 -38.64 12.36 -7.01
C ALA A 750 -39.01 10.88 -7.07
N MET A 751 -40.07 10.47 -6.37
CA MET A 751 -40.60 9.10 -6.43
C MET A 751 -41.12 8.74 -7.83
N ALA A 752 -41.82 9.66 -8.49
CA ALA A 752 -42.30 9.45 -9.86
C ALA A 752 -41.13 9.22 -10.84
N ARG A 753 -40.06 10.02 -10.75
CA ARG A 753 -38.84 9.79 -11.55
C ARG A 753 -38.18 8.45 -11.21
N HIS A 754 -38.07 8.11 -9.93
CA HIS A 754 -37.49 6.83 -9.51
C HIS A 754 -38.28 5.63 -10.05
N VAL A 755 -39.60 5.67 -10.00
CA VAL A 755 -40.46 4.62 -10.58
C VAL A 755 -40.31 4.56 -12.10
N ALA A 756 -40.37 5.70 -12.79
CA ALA A 756 -40.17 5.76 -14.24
C ALA A 756 -38.79 5.27 -14.68
N GLY A 757 -37.76 5.48 -13.85
CA GLY A 757 -36.40 4.99 -14.05
C GLY A 757 -36.16 3.54 -13.61
N GLY A 758 -37.20 2.74 -13.38
CA GLY A 758 -37.08 1.31 -13.05
C GLY A 758 -36.77 1.01 -11.58
N ARG A 759 -37.09 1.94 -10.66
CA ARG A 759 -36.84 1.82 -9.21
C ARG A 759 -35.38 1.53 -8.84
N ARG A 760 -34.45 2.09 -9.63
CA ARG A 760 -33.01 1.91 -9.43
C ARG A 760 -32.47 2.74 -8.29
N THR A 761 -31.63 2.11 -7.48
CA THR A 761 -30.82 2.76 -6.47
C THR A 761 -29.36 2.87 -6.93
N VAL A 762 -28.63 3.81 -6.35
CA VAL A 762 -27.19 3.95 -6.62
C VAL A 762 -26.38 2.87 -5.87
N PRO A 763 -25.20 2.49 -6.38
CA PRO A 763 -24.25 1.65 -5.64
C PRO A 763 -23.87 2.29 -4.30
N LEU A 764 -23.44 1.46 -3.34
CA LEU A 764 -23.08 1.92 -1.99
C LEU A 764 -22.00 3.01 -2.00
N GLU A 765 -20.95 2.89 -2.82
CA GLU A 765 -19.89 3.92 -2.94
C GLU A 765 -20.46 5.29 -3.36
N VAL A 766 -21.42 5.29 -4.27
CA VAL A 766 -22.10 6.50 -4.73
C VAL A 766 -23.03 7.04 -3.65
N LEU A 767 -23.70 6.17 -2.91
CA LEU A 767 -24.51 6.55 -1.76
C LEU A 767 -23.65 7.18 -0.65
N GLU A 768 -22.53 6.56 -0.29
CA GLU A 768 -21.56 7.04 0.69
C GLU A 768 -20.93 8.36 0.25
N SER A 769 -20.56 8.49 -1.02
CA SER A 769 -20.10 9.76 -1.61
C SER A 769 -21.16 10.86 -1.51
N ARG A 770 -22.41 10.55 -1.88
CA ARG A 770 -23.55 11.49 -1.75
C ARG A 770 -23.82 11.86 -0.28
N GLN A 771 -23.75 10.91 0.64
CA GLN A 771 -23.91 11.11 2.08
C GLN A 771 -22.78 11.99 2.63
N ALA A 772 -21.53 11.73 2.26
CA ALA A 772 -20.38 12.54 2.63
C ALA A 772 -20.52 14.00 2.17
N GLU A 773 -20.96 14.22 0.93
CA GLU A 773 -21.22 15.56 0.37
C GLU A 773 -22.36 16.29 1.10
N CYS A 774 -23.41 15.56 1.50
CA CYS A 774 -24.55 16.11 2.21
C CYS A 774 -24.28 16.32 3.71
N ALA A 775 -23.48 15.46 4.35
CA ALA A 775 -23.16 15.53 5.78
C ALA A 775 -22.50 16.86 6.14
N LEU A 776 -21.60 17.34 5.29
CA LEU A 776 -20.87 18.61 5.44
C LEU A 776 -21.46 19.77 4.62
N CYS A 777 -22.69 19.62 4.13
CA CYS A 777 -23.32 20.66 3.31
C CYS A 777 -23.90 21.77 4.18
N GLU A 778 -23.60 23.02 3.86
CA GLU A 778 -24.20 24.19 4.51
C GLU A 778 -25.72 24.27 4.27
N GLU A 779 -26.26 23.54 3.30
CA GLU A 779 -27.70 23.42 3.04
C GLU A 779 -28.37 22.24 3.75
N ARG A 780 -27.64 21.52 4.59
CA ARG A 780 -28.23 20.48 5.44
C ARG A 780 -28.96 21.13 6.61
N ALA A 781 -30.20 20.70 6.81
CA ALA A 781 -31.04 21.09 7.93
C ALA A 781 -31.48 19.81 8.66
N LEU A 782 -30.70 19.42 9.68
CA LEU A 782 -30.85 18.13 10.37
C LEU A 782 -30.74 16.97 9.36
N ASP A 783 -31.75 16.10 9.28
CA ASP A 783 -31.78 14.95 8.37
C ASP A 783 -32.39 15.25 7.00
N ALA A 784 -32.57 16.52 6.66
CA ALA A 784 -33.15 16.97 5.41
C ALA A 784 -32.29 18.01 4.70
N CYS A 785 -32.54 18.21 3.41
CA CYS A 785 -31.92 19.27 2.63
C CYS A 785 -32.81 20.53 2.66
N ALA A 786 -32.29 21.68 3.10
CA ALA A 786 -33.02 22.96 3.10
C ALA A 786 -33.33 23.47 1.67
N ALA A 787 -32.55 23.05 0.67
CA ALA A 787 -32.78 23.48 -0.72
C ALA A 787 -33.99 22.80 -1.39
N CYS A 788 -34.25 21.52 -1.10
CA CYS A 788 -35.35 20.77 -1.74
C CYS A 788 -36.40 20.23 -0.76
N GLY A 789 -36.12 20.22 0.54
CA GLY A 789 -36.99 19.72 1.59
C GLY A 789 -37.03 18.20 1.73
N CYS A 790 -36.35 17.45 0.86
CA CYS A 790 -36.38 15.99 0.93
C CYS A 790 -35.54 15.46 2.11
N PRO A 791 -36.02 14.40 2.80
CA PRO A 791 -35.20 13.62 3.71
C PRO A 791 -33.98 13.07 2.98
N LEU A 792 -32.79 13.18 3.58
CA LEU A 792 -31.54 12.74 2.96
C LEU A 792 -31.56 11.22 2.76
N GLU A 793 -31.88 10.45 3.78
CA GLU A 793 -31.94 8.98 3.70
C GLU A 793 -32.86 8.47 2.59
N ALA A 794 -33.96 9.17 2.31
CA ALA A 794 -34.90 8.77 1.27
C ALA A 794 -34.44 9.18 -0.14
N LYS A 795 -33.72 10.30 -0.28
CA LYS A 795 -33.38 10.87 -1.59
C LYS A 795 -32.02 10.41 -2.11
N LEU A 796 -31.01 10.31 -1.24
CA LEU A 796 -29.63 9.99 -1.64
C LEU A 796 -29.51 8.63 -2.37
N PRO A 797 -30.27 7.57 -2.02
CA PRO A 797 -30.20 6.29 -2.72
C PRO A 797 -30.75 6.32 -4.16
N LEU A 798 -31.56 7.30 -4.53
CA LEU A 798 -32.31 7.26 -5.79
C LEU A 798 -31.39 7.58 -6.99
N ALA A 799 -31.23 6.63 -7.91
CA ALA A 799 -30.35 6.80 -9.07
C ALA A 799 -30.77 7.96 -9.98
N THR A 800 -32.08 8.21 -10.08
CA THR A 800 -32.66 9.26 -10.93
C THR A 800 -32.56 10.67 -10.36
N GLU A 801 -32.14 10.82 -9.11
CA GLU A 801 -32.14 12.11 -8.42
C GLU A 801 -30.78 12.80 -8.41
N SER A 802 -30.84 14.11 -8.23
CA SER A 802 -29.69 14.99 -8.07
C SER A 802 -29.81 15.87 -6.83
N CYS A 803 -28.69 16.49 -6.45
CA CYS A 803 -28.57 17.39 -5.32
C CYS A 803 -29.62 18.51 -5.35
N GLY A 804 -30.20 18.81 -4.18
CA GLY A 804 -31.27 19.81 -4.04
C GLY A 804 -30.87 21.24 -4.41
N LEU A 805 -29.57 21.54 -4.48
CA LEU A 805 -29.02 22.84 -4.88
C LEU A 805 -29.51 23.31 -6.26
N VAL A 806 -29.86 22.37 -7.15
CA VAL A 806 -30.46 22.68 -8.45
C VAL A 806 -31.74 23.51 -8.29
N LYS A 807 -32.52 23.29 -7.21
CA LYS A 807 -33.74 24.07 -6.92
C LYS A 807 -33.46 25.50 -6.49
N LYS A 808 -32.23 25.80 -6.07
CA LYS A 808 -31.71 27.14 -5.76
C LYS A 808 -30.94 27.76 -6.94
N GLY A 809 -30.91 27.11 -8.11
CA GLY A 809 -30.13 27.57 -9.27
C GLY A 809 -28.62 27.42 -9.10
N GLN A 810 -28.18 26.58 -8.16
CA GLN A 810 -26.77 26.32 -7.87
C GLN A 810 -26.31 24.98 -8.45
N ALA A 811 -25.01 24.85 -8.69
CA ALA A 811 -24.42 23.60 -9.17
C ALA A 811 -24.69 22.45 -8.19
N PRO A 812 -25.17 21.29 -8.67
CA PRO A 812 -25.38 20.14 -7.80
C PRO A 812 -24.04 19.58 -7.30
N LYS A 813 -23.97 19.23 -6.02
CA LYS A 813 -22.84 18.46 -5.47
C LYS A 813 -22.76 17.03 -6.00
N TRP A 814 -23.90 16.48 -6.43
CA TRP A 814 -24.02 15.16 -7.02
C TRP A 814 -25.21 15.14 -7.98
N GLY A 815 -25.05 14.43 -9.11
CA GLY A 815 -26.06 14.32 -10.16
C GLY A 815 -26.79 12.98 -10.15
N PRO A 816 -27.72 12.77 -11.10
CA PRO A 816 -28.27 11.45 -11.37
C PRO A 816 -27.13 10.46 -11.66
N TRP A 817 -27.27 9.23 -11.18
CA TRP A 817 -26.35 8.16 -11.53
C TRP A 817 -26.66 7.72 -12.95
N PRO A 818 -25.69 7.80 -13.88
CA PRO A 818 -25.94 7.47 -15.27
C PRO A 818 -26.39 6.02 -15.39
N ASP A 819 -27.16 5.73 -16.44
CA ASP A 819 -27.23 4.36 -16.94
C ASP A 819 -25.79 3.94 -17.20
N ALA A 820 -25.35 2.82 -16.63
CA ALA A 820 -24.18 2.15 -17.19
C ALA A 820 -24.46 2.04 -18.70
N PRO A 821 -23.52 2.41 -19.60
CA PRO A 821 -23.74 2.24 -21.02
C PRO A 821 -24.20 0.80 -21.22
N THR A 822 -25.43 0.64 -21.69
CA THR A 822 -25.94 -0.63 -22.16
C THR A 822 -25.21 -0.92 -23.46
N GLY A 823 -24.00 -1.48 -23.36
CA GLY A 823 -23.20 -1.87 -24.51
C GLY A 823 -22.51 -0.72 -25.24
#